data_AF-A0A250IK24-F1
#
_entry.id   AF-A0A250IK24-F1
#
_cell.length_a   1.000
_cell.length_b   1.000
_cell.length_c   1.000
_cell.angle_alpha   90.00
_cell.angle_beta   90.00
_cell.angle_gamma   90.00
#
_symmetry.space_group_name_H-M   'P 1'
#
loop_
_entity.id
_entity.type
_entity.pdbx_description
1 polymer ?
#
loop_
_entity_poly.entity_id
_entity_poly.type
_entity_poly.pdbx_seq_one_letter_code
_entity_poly.pdbx_strand_id
1 'polypeptide(L)'
;MVTRKSEDNERLIDRDLTALAREGRLVAAHGVDTAVTEVLSLLSRGGKHPLLSGEPGVGKSALVQEVARRIAEGRVDAELASARMVEISVANILARSTQRQAAESFEELLEWLGRHPRPIVYIRDLHAAIGGPLAPVAFRALRAGTLRFIFETEPKRVQELLRADESFAERLHLVPLNEPPAERARWILGRVAEELEQELRLPIDPAACDLALRLASKFLLAQRLPRKAIELLKETAAEAAGGARDKVGPEDVLTRFCATTRLPRFVVDDAMALDLEETERFFGERLLGQTDAVQAVLRSVALLKAGLNDPRRPLGVFLFAGPTGVGKTQLAKLLAEYLFGSPDRLVRLNMVDYPNDGDESVPFGAAWAPAIETKRGELTALLEGKVFTVLLLDEFEKAARSVHDRFLQLFDEGTFVNGAGETISCNNTVIVATSNVGAEVYRTPSMGFNTPRRAEDFINEVDKRMATVFRPEFLNRFDAICHFQPLTKVEIRKIAQREVGRVLEREGIRVRGLDVEVTPAVVDLLVERGYSPEFGARYLQREIEKTLTAALAVEIARRQLRPGTPVRVEIRPPGNRVVAMAEALPSPREETARLALPTEKSVAAVKRRLDKKSLLAEMDRLVGRARALSVSANRPRLEERRSELLAATQAPNLWDDPERAAATLRAFRPLEAQLNELDRLEERATFARRLVREAKGEPQLASAAKQVEEVAREVRMAEVLGSSGAMGQGDEALVDISTSETAEGQETWVRELATMYEGWAQRRGYAVEAVAEAEEPIRVVLRIVGPGAYGYLSGESGLHRRLEEDKRQRAYVRVHQGGPLEDTRGIDVNGREVRRREGAFVGKVRTEVTVRDETSGRVMTLTGGVELEEMKGIASRVVKGQGGRVSADEARRYHVGRSARVEDPRTGAGTPRVKDVMRGELDVFIAAWISRPPPTSGSSTAN
;
A
#
# COMPACT_ATOMS: atom_id res chain seq x y z
N MET A 1 23.49 -69.15 1.27
CA MET A 1 23.33 -68.47 -0.04
C MET A 1 21.88 -68.08 -0.31
N VAL A 2 20.89 -68.95 -0.06
CA VAL A 2 19.45 -68.65 -0.24
C VAL A 2 18.95 -67.49 0.64
N THR A 3 19.38 -67.41 1.91
CA THR A 3 19.02 -66.33 2.83
C THR A 3 19.56 -64.97 2.40
N ARG A 4 20.83 -64.90 1.97
CA ARG A 4 21.47 -63.67 1.47
C ARG A 4 20.79 -63.14 0.18
N LYS A 5 20.44 -64.02 -0.76
CA LYS A 5 19.68 -63.66 -1.97
C LYS A 5 18.26 -63.19 -1.66
N SER A 6 17.62 -63.76 -0.64
CA SER A 6 16.29 -63.31 -0.20
C SER A 6 16.33 -61.90 0.41
N GLU A 7 17.37 -61.59 1.20
CA GLU A 7 17.60 -60.25 1.74
C GLU A 7 17.88 -59.21 0.63
N ASP A 8 18.65 -59.58 -0.39
CA ASP A 8 18.94 -58.69 -1.53
C ASP A 8 17.68 -58.39 -2.36
N ASN A 9 16.77 -59.35 -2.52
CA ASN A 9 15.49 -59.15 -3.20
C ASN A 9 14.52 -58.29 -2.37
N GLU A 10 14.44 -58.49 -1.05
CA GLU A 10 13.61 -57.65 -0.19
C GLU A 10 14.03 -56.18 -0.22
N ARG A 11 15.32 -55.88 -0.43
CA ARG A 11 15.80 -54.49 -0.56
C ARG A 11 15.29 -53.77 -1.80
N LEU A 12 14.85 -54.50 -2.83
CA LEU A 12 14.29 -53.93 -4.06
C LEU A 12 12.78 -53.65 -3.95
N ILE A 13 12.11 -54.19 -2.93
CA ILE A 13 10.73 -53.84 -2.60
C ILE A 13 10.74 -52.51 -1.85
N ASP A 14 9.95 -51.55 -2.32
CA ASP A 14 9.82 -50.27 -1.62
C ASP A 14 8.98 -50.44 -0.35
N ARG A 15 7.81 -51.10 -0.46
CA ARG A 15 6.89 -51.32 0.67
C ARG A 15 6.12 -52.63 0.52
N ASP A 16 5.97 -53.38 1.60
CA ASP A 16 4.97 -54.46 1.69
C ASP A 16 3.64 -53.88 2.22
N LEU A 17 2.71 -53.61 1.30
CA LEU A 17 1.46 -52.92 1.63
C LEU A 17 0.55 -53.79 2.50
N THR A 18 0.53 -55.10 2.27
CA THR A 18 -0.25 -56.03 3.11
C THR A 18 0.30 -56.16 4.52
N ALA A 19 1.63 -56.16 4.70
CA ALA A 19 2.24 -56.14 6.03
C ALA A 19 1.92 -54.82 6.76
N LEU A 20 2.11 -53.69 6.10
CA LEU A 20 1.79 -52.37 6.67
C LEU A 20 0.30 -52.22 7.02
N ALA A 21 -0.59 -52.83 6.24
CA ALA A 21 -2.02 -52.86 6.56
C ALA A 21 -2.31 -53.67 7.84
N ARG A 22 -1.68 -54.84 8.01
CA ARG A 22 -1.82 -55.67 9.23
C ARG A 22 -1.26 -54.98 10.47
N GLU A 23 -0.21 -54.18 10.30
CA GLU A 23 0.36 -53.33 11.34
C GLU A 23 -0.50 -52.08 11.66
N GLY A 24 -1.59 -51.85 10.93
CA GLY A 24 -2.44 -50.67 11.10
C GLY A 24 -1.79 -49.35 10.63
N ARG A 25 -0.74 -49.42 9.80
CA ARG A 25 0.03 -48.26 9.32
C ARG A 25 -0.47 -47.70 8.00
N LEU A 26 -1.39 -48.37 7.32
CA LEU A 26 -2.07 -47.82 6.14
C LEU A 26 -3.37 -47.15 6.56
N VAL A 27 -3.58 -45.94 6.07
CA VAL A 27 -4.79 -45.14 6.33
C VAL A 27 -5.91 -45.61 5.39
N ALA A 28 -7.15 -45.60 5.86
CA ALA A 28 -8.30 -45.91 5.03
C ALA A 28 -8.46 -44.86 3.93
N ALA A 29 -8.82 -45.29 2.71
CA ALA A 29 -9.14 -44.35 1.64
C ALA A 29 -10.66 -44.21 1.49
N HIS A 30 -11.14 -42.97 1.49
CA HIS A 30 -12.55 -42.66 1.34
C HIS A 30 -12.89 -42.33 -0.12
N GLY A 31 -14.06 -42.77 -0.58
CA GLY A 31 -14.60 -42.33 -1.85
C GLY A 31 -13.98 -43.01 -3.07
N VAL A 32 -13.32 -44.15 -2.88
CA VAL A 32 -12.73 -44.99 -3.95
C VAL A 32 -13.44 -46.35 -4.07
N ASP A 33 -14.53 -46.57 -3.35
CA ASP A 33 -15.19 -47.89 -3.21
C ASP A 33 -15.50 -48.60 -4.52
N THR A 34 -16.11 -47.89 -5.47
CA THR A 34 -16.45 -48.46 -6.79
C THR A 34 -15.21 -48.96 -7.53
N ALA A 35 -14.14 -48.15 -7.53
CA ALA A 35 -12.90 -48.47 -8.23
C ALA A 35 -12.10 -49.55 -7.49
N VAL A 36 -12.15 -49.58 -6.15
CA VAL A 36 -11.58 -50.68 -5.34
C VAL A 36 -12.29 -52.01 -5.65
N THR A 37 -13.62 -52.01 -5.73
CA THR A 37 -14.39 -53.21 -6.08
C THR A 37 -14.08 -53.69 -7.50
N GLU A 38 -13.93 -52.77 -8.47
CA GLU A 38 -13.50 -53.10 -9.82
C GLU A 38 -12.11 -53.72 -9.86
N VAL A 39 -11.13 -53.12 -9.17
CA VAL A 39 -9.76 -53.64 -9.07
C VAL A 39 -9.72 -55.00 -8.40
N LEU A 40 -10.42 -55.19 -7.28
CA LEU A 40 -10.51 -56.48 -6.60
C LEU A 40 -11.15 -57.55 -7.50
N SER A 41 -12.22 -57.21 -8.22
CA SER A 41 -12.86 -58.14 -9.16
C SER A 41 -11.92 -58.57 -10.28
N LEU A 42 -11.09 -57.66 -10.81
CA LEU A 42 -10.09 -57.98 -11.84
C LEU A 42 -9.00 -58.89 -11.29
N LEU A 43 -8.52 -58.59 -10.08
CA LEU A 43 -7.50 -59.40 -9.40
C LEU A 43 -8.02 -60.80 -9.04
N SER A 44 -9.27 -60.94 -8.60
CA SER A 44 -9.90 -62.24 -8.31
C SER A 44 -10.07 -63.09 -9.57
N ARG A 45 -10.74 -62.55 -10.60
CA ARG A 45 -11.06 -63.30 -11.84
C ARG A 45 -9.83 -63.76 -12.61
N GLY A 46 -8.74 -63.01 -12.54
CA GLY A 46 -7.57 -63.22 -13.38
C GLY A 46 -7.81 -62.83 -14.85
N GLY A 47 -6.74 -62.80 -15.64
CA GLY A 47 -6.79 -62.49 -17.08
C GLY A 47 -6.32 -61.08 -17.43
N LYS A 48 -6.94 -60.04 -16.86
CA LYS A 48 -6.53 -58.65 -17.05
C LYS A 48 -5.97 -58.00 -15.79
N HIS A 49 -5.00 -57.12 -15.97
CA HIS A 49 -4.33 -56.37 -14.91
C HIS A 49 -4.83 -54.92 -14.89
N PRO A 50 -5.19 -54.37 -13.71
CA PRO A 50 -5.61 -52.99 -13.59
C PRO A 50 -4.49 -51.99 -13.97
N LEU A 51 -4.84 -51.04 -14.83
CA LEU A 51 -4.05 -49.84 -15.12
C LEU A 51 -4.81 -48.62 -14.61
N LEU A 52 -4.37 -48.09 -13.47
CA LEU A 52 -4.92 -46.87 -12.87
C LEU A 52 -4.44 -45.66 -13.68
N SER A 53 -5.38 -44.95 -14.30
CA SER A 53 -5.10 -43.76 -15.09
C SER A 53 -5.72 -42.53 -14.45
N GLY A 54 -4.92 -41.54 -14.10
CA GLY A 54 -5.42 -40.31 -13.48
C GLY A 54 -4.32 -39.29 -13.24
N GLU A 55 -4.71 -38.02 -13.11
CA GLU A 55 -3.78 -36.93 -12.81
C GLU A 55 -3.14 -37.11 -11.41
N PRO A 56 -1.94 -36.56 -11.16
CA PRO A 56 -1.34 -36.58 -9.83
C PRO A 56 -2.26 -35.92 -8.78
N GLY A 57 -2.54 -36.63 -7.69
CA GLY A 57 -3.34 -36.13 -6.57
C GLY A 57 -4.81 -36.56 -6.54
N VAL A 58 -5.31 -37.28 -7.54
CA VAL A 58 -6.71 -37.76 -7.57
C VAL A 58 -6.99 -38.97 -6.68
N GLY A 59 -5.96 -39.57 -6.05
CA GLY A 59 -6.13 -40.67 -5.11
C GLY A 59 -5.73 -42.06 -5.60
N LYS A 60 -4.90 -42.18 -6.65
CA LYS A 60 -4.41 -43.48 -7.17
C LYS A 60 -3.74 -44.35 -6.09
N SER A 61 -2.76 -43.80 -5.37
CA SER A 61 -2.09 -44.53 -4.29
C SER A 61 -3.03 -44.83 -3.11
N ALA A 62 -4.03 -43.97 -2.85
CA ALA A 62 -5.02 -44.20 -1.80
C ALA A 62 -5.92 -45.41 -2.14
N LEU A 63 -6.36 -45.52 -3.40
CA LEU A 63 -7.09 -46.69 -3.89
C LEU A 63 -6.28 -47.97 -3.68
N VAL A 64 -5.00 -47.98 -4.03
CA VAL A 64 -4.11 -49.14 -3.89
C VAL A 64 -3.92 -49.53 -2.42
N GLN A 65 -3.76 -48.56 -1.53
CA GLN A 65 -3.66 -48.80 -0.08
C GLN A 65 -4.96 -49.40 0.48
N GLU A 66 -6.12 -48.94 0.02
CA GLU A 66 -7.41 -49.49 0.43
C GLU A 66 -7.64 -50.91 -0.07
N VAL A 67 -7.17 -51.24 -1.29
CA VAL A 67 -7.12 -52.63 -1.78
C VAL A 67 -6.29 -53.50 -0.84
N ALA A 68 -5.08 -53.08 -0.49
CA ALA A 68 -4.21 -53.81 0.44
C ALA A 68 -4.84 -54.00 1.83
N ARG A 69 -5.54 -52.97 2.33
CA ARG A 69 -6.25 -53.02 3.61
C ARG A 69 -7.39 -54.04 3.58
N ARG A 70 -8.24 -54.04 2.56
CA ARG A 70 -9.34 -55.03 2.43
C ARG A 70 -8.82 -56.46 2.32
N ILE A 71 -7.70 -56.68 1.63
CA ILE A 71 -7.02 -57.97 1.57
C ILE A 71 -6.55 -58.40 2.97
N ALA A 72 -5.85 -57.52 3.69
CA ALA A 72 -5.33 -57.79 5.03
C ALA A 72 -6.44 -58.10 6.06
N GLU A 73 -7.59 -57.44 5.93
CA GLU A 73 -8.77 -57.63 6.77
C GLU A 73 -9.65 -58.81 6.36
N GLY A 74 -9.32 -59.51 5.26
CA GLY A 74 -10.12 -60.61 4.74
C GLY A 74 -11.47 -60.18 4.14
N ARG A 75 -11.67 -58.89 3.83
CA ARG A 75 -12.89 -58.36 3.16
C ARG A 75 -12.81 -58.51 1.63
N VAL A 76 -12.33 -59.66 1.17
CA VAL A 76 -12.12 -59.99 -0.24
C VAL A 76 -12.55 -61.43 -0.49
N ASP A 77 -12.66 -61.84 -1.75
CA ASP A 77 -12.91 -63.23 -2.09
C ASP A 77 -11.85 -64.15 -1.45
N ALA A 78 -12.23 -65.39 -1.13
CA ALA A 78 -11.33 -66.39 -0.55
C ALA A 78 -10.04 -66.58 -1.40
N GLU A 79 -10.12 -66.25 -2.69
CA GLU A 79 -8.98 -66.22 -3.56
C GLU A 79 -7.89 -65.22 -3.16
N LEU A 80 -8.27 -64.00 -2.78
CA LEU A 80 -7.33 -62.94 -2.47
C LEU A 80 -6.94 -62.88 -0.99
N ALA A 81 -7.63 -63.62 -0.11
CA ALA A 81 -7.42 -63.56 1.33
C ALA A 81 -5.96 -63.84 1.78
N SER A 82 -5.22 -64.67 1.04
CA SER A 82 -3.81 -65.00 1.32
C SER A 82 -2.81 -64.23 0.44
N ALA A 83 -3.26 -63.25 -0.34
CA ALA A 83 -2.40 -62.53 -1.27
C ALA A 83 -1.40 -61.64 -0.51
N ARG A 84 -0.17 -61.56 -1.03
CA ARG A 84 0.86 -60.62 -0.59
C ARG A 84 0.95 -59.49 -1.60
N MET A 85 0.77 -58.25 -1.16
CA MET A 85 0.81 -57.08 -2.02
C MET A 85 2.06 -56.24 -1.74
N VAL A 86 2.91 -56.06 -2.75
CA VAL A 86 4.16 -55.30 -2.66
C VAL A 86 4.16 -54.15 -3.64
N GLU A 87 4.79 -53.05 -3.23
CA GLU A 87 4.99 -51.85 -4.03
C GLU A 87 6.44 -51.77 -4.54
N ILE A 88 6.58 -51.44 -5.82
CA ILE A 88 7.86 -51.29 -6.52
C ILE A 88 7.85 -50.02 -7.37
N SER A 89 8.95 -49.26 -7.32
CA SER A 89 9.27 -48.16 -8.22
C SER A 89 10.38 -48.57 -9.19
N VAL A 90 10.06 -48.50 -10.48
CA VAL A 90 11.00 -48.73 -11.57
C VAL A 90 12.12 -47.69 -11.53
N ALA A 91 11.81 -46.42 -11.24
CA ALA A 91 12.81 -45.37 -11.13
C ALA A 91 13.82 -45.67 -10.01
N ASN A 92 13.37 -46.17 -8.86
CA ASN A 92 14.25 -46.56 -7.76
C ASN A 92 15.18 -47.72 -8.12
N ILE A 93 14.69 -48.69 -8.90
CA ILE A 93 15.51 -49.81 -9.40
C ILE A 93 16.59 -49.28 -10.36
N LEU A 94 16.21 -48.42 -11.30
CA LEU A 94 17.14 -47.81 -12.26
C LEU A 94 18.18 -46.91 -11.60
N ALA A 95 17.85 -46.25 -10.49
CA ALA A 95 18.76 -45.36 -9.77
C ALA A 95 19.88 -46.11 -9.03
N ARG A 96 19.71 -47.41 -8.75
CA ARG A 96 20.62 -48.21 -7.91
C ARG A 96 21.69 -48.94 -8.69
N SER A 97 21.52 -49.12 -9.99
CA SER A 97 22.42 -49.94 -10.80
C SER A 97 22.40 -49.54 -12.28
N THR A 98 23.33 -50.08 -13.05
CA THR A 98 23.31 -49.89 -14.51
C THR A 98 22.05 -50.50 -15.12
N GLN A 99 21.57 -49.97 -16.25
CA GLN A 99 20.31 -50.44 -16.86
C GLN A 99 20.24 -51.96 -17.09
N ARG A 100 21.37 -52.59 -17.39
CA ARG A 100 21.45 -54.06 -17.56
C ARG A 100 21.29 -54.80 -16.24
N GLN A 101 22.03 -54.39 -15.21
CA GLN A 101 21.94 -54.97 -13.87
C GLN A 101 20.56 -54.72 -13.25
N ALA A 102 19.95 -53.59 -13.53
CA ALA A 102 18.59 -53.26 -13.12
C ALA A 102 17.56 -54.23 -13.73
N ALA A 103 17.69 -54.55 -15.02
CA ALA A 103 16.83 -55.53 -15.67
C ALA A 103 17.00 -56.94 -15.09
N GLU A 104 18.24 -57.38 -14.87
CA GLU A 104 18.56 -58.68 -14.25
C GLU A 104 17.99 -58.77 -12.82
N SER A 105 18.24 -57.76 -12.00
CA SER A 105 17.73 -57.69 -10.61
C SER A 105 16.21 -57.66 -10.55
N PHE A 106 15.57 -56.95 -11.50
CA PHE A 106 14.12 -56.90 -11.60
C PHE A 106 13.51 -58.24 -12.02
N GLU A 107 14.13 -58.95 -12.97
CA GLU A 107 13.72 -60.30 -13.36
C GLU A 107 13.83 -61.28 -12.18
N GLU A 108 14.97 -61.28 -11.48
CA GLU A 108 15.18 -62.11 -10.27
C GLU A 108 14.14 -61.82 -9.17
N LEU A 109 13.79 -60.54 -8.97
CA LEU A 109 12.76 -60.13 -8.01
C LEU A 109 11.38 -60.66 -8.39
N LEU A 110 10.96 -60.49 -9.65
CA LEU A 110 9.65 -60.95 -10.12
C LEU A 110 9.54 -62.48 -10.04
N GLU A 111 10.59 -63.21 -10.41
CA GLU A 111 10.63 -64.67 -10.24
C GLU A 111 10.53 -65.09 -8.77
N TRP A 112 11.24 -64.39 -7.87
CA TRP A 112 11.17 -64.64 -6.43
C TRP A 112 9.76 -64.36 -5.87
N LEU A 113 9.15 -63.25 -6.25
CA LEU A 113 7.76 -62.92 -5.89
C LEU A 113 6.78 -63.99 -6.38
N GLY A 114 7.00 -64.55 -7.57
CA GLY A 114 6.19 -65.61 -8.16
C GLY A 114 6.15 -66.91 -7.34
N ARG A 115 7.06 -67.11 -6.39
CA ARG A 115 7.08 -68.27 -5.47
C ARG A 115 6.15 -68.09 -4.27
N HIS A 116 5.70 -66.87 -3.98
CA HIS A 116 4.75 -66.60 -2.91
C HIS A 116 3.31 -66.93 -3.34
N PRO A 117 2.40 -67.21 -2.40
CA PRO A 117 1.00 -67.45 -2.74
C PRO A 117 0.34 -66.16 -3.23
N ARG A 118 -0.12 -66.17 -4.49
CA ARG A 118 -0.88 -65.08 -5.15
C ARG A 118 -0.27 -63.68 -4.94
N PRO A 119 0.95 -63.45 -5.44
CA PRO A 119 1.64 -62.17 -5.30
C PRO A 119 0.94 -61.10 -6.15
N ILE A 120 0.73 -59.93 -5.54
CA ILE A 120 0.23 -58.73 -6.20
C ILE A 120 1.37 -57.71 -6.20
N VAL A 121 1.76 -57.25 -7.39
CA VAL A 121 2.84 -56.30 -7.57
C VAL A 121 2.27 -54.99 -8.07
N TYR A 122 2.35 -53.95 -7.24
CA TYR A 122 1.99 -52.59 -7.62
C TYR A 122 3.22 -51.84 -8.14
N ILE A 123 3.16 -51.43 -9.40
CA ILE A 123 4.23 -50.65 -10.06
C ILE A 123 3.73 -49.21 -10.24
N ARG A 124 4.35 -48.29 -9.50
CA ARG A 124 3.90 -46.88 -9.39
C ARG A 124 4.19 -46.06 -10.64
N ASP A 125 5.26 -46.38 -11.36
CA ASP A 125 5.88 -45.54 -12.38
C ASP A 125 6.27 -46.37 -13.61
N LEU A 126 5.34 -47.21 -14.10
CA LEU A 126 5.61 -48.12 -15.24
C LEU A 126 6.15 -47.38 -16.48
N HIS A 127 5.75 -46.13 -16.69
CA HIS A 127 6.22 -45.32 -17.80
C HIS A 127 7.76 -45.16 -17.82
N ALA A 128 8.43 -45.20 -16.67
CA ALA A 128 9.89 -45.15 -16.59
C ALA A 128 10.57 -46.40 -17.16
N ALA A 129 9.83 -47.52 -17.28
CA ALA A 129 10.32 -48.74 -17.92
C ALA A 129 10.19 -48.70 -19.45
N ILE A 130 9.25 -47.90 -20.00
CA ILE A 130 8.91 -47.89 -21.42
C ILE A 130 10.12 -47.42 -22.24
N GLY A 131 10.45 -48.15 -23.30
CA GLY A 131 11.63 -47.87 -24.14
C GLY A 131 12.98 -48.27 -23.52
N GLY A 132 12.98 -48.73 -22.26
CA GLY A 132 14.16 -49.24 -21.57
C GLY A 132 14.18 -50.77 -21.43
N PRO A 133 15.26 -51.35 -20.87
CA PRO A 133 15.43 -52.80 -20.78
C PRO A 133 14.54 -53.48 -19.73
N LEU A 134 13.86 -52.73 -18.86
CA LEU A 134 12.93 -53.27 -17.86
C LEU A 134 11.54 -53.57 -18.43
N ALA A 135 11.10 -52.86 -19.49
CA ALA A 135 9.80 -53.10 -20.10
C ALA A 135 9.65 -54.55 -20.65
N PRO A 136 10.62 -55.11 -21.40
CA PRO A 136 10.54 -56.50 -21.85
C PRO A 136 10.41 -57.51 -20.69
N VAL A 137 11.07 -57.26 -19.57
CA VAL A 137 11.02 -58.10 -18.36
C VAL A 137 9.61 -58.06 -17.75
N ALA A 138 9.05 -56.85 -17.56
CA ALA A 138 7.68 -56.67 -17.07
C ALA A 138 6.66 -57.35 -17.99
N PHE A 139 6.79 -57.17 -19.31
CA PHE A 139 5.88 -57.76 -20.29
C PHE A 139 5.96 -59.29 -20.31
N ARG A 140 7.16 -59.86 -20.14
CA ARG A 140 7.34 -61.32 -20.00
C ARG A 140 6.67 -61.85 -18.73
N ALA A 141 6.89 -61.21 -17.58
CA ALA A 141 6.28 -61.62 -16.32
C ALA A 141 4.75 -61.54 -16.37
N LEU A 142 4.21 -60.52 -17.04
CA LEU A 142 2.78 -60.37 -17.25
C LEU A 142 2.19 -61.48 -18.15
N ARG A 143 2.92 -61.89 -19.19
CA ARG A 143 2.51 -63.02 -20.06
C ARG A 143 2.53 -64.35 -19.32
N ALA A 144 3.52 -64.57 -18.45
CA ALA A 144 3.65 -65.79 -17.66
C ALA A 144 2.44 -66.04 -16.73
N GLY A 145 1.72 -64.99 -16.32
CA GLY A 145 0.49 -65.10 -15.54
C GLY A 145 0.68 -65.59 -14.09
N THR A 146 1.94 -65.70 -13.63
CA THR A 146 2.30 -66.08 -12.26
C THR A 146 2.10 -64.95 -11.25
N LEU A 147 2.17 -63.70 -11.73
CA LEU A 147 2.04 -62.49 -10.94
C LEU A 147 0.77 -61.73 -11.32
N ARG A 148 0.13 -61.09 -10.34
CA ARG A 148 -0.92 -60.10 -10.60
C ARG A 148 -0.33 -58.70 -10.47
N PHE A 149 -0.48 -57.87 -11.49
CA PHE A 149 0.01 -56.49 -11.45
C PHE A 149 -1.11 -55.47 -11.23
N ILE A 150 -0.77 -54.38 -10.56
CA ILE A 150 -1.49 -53.11 -10.62
C ILE A 150 -0.50 -52.07 -11.13
N PHE A 151 -0.88 -51.32 -12.17
CA PHE A 151 -0.04 -50.29 -12.75
C PHE A 151 -0.64 -48.91 -12.54
N GLU A 152 0.21 -47.89 -12.43
CA GLU A 152 -0.20 -46.50 -12.42
C GLU A 152 0.39 -45.73 -13.60
N THR A 153 -0.42 -44.86 -14.21
CA THR A 153 0.00 -43.92 -15.25
C THR A 153 -0.81 -42.63 -15.23
N GLU A 154 -0.38 -41.66 -16.04
CA GLU A 154 -1.09 -40.43 -16.34
C GLU A 154 -1.94 -40.59 -17.61
N PRO A 155 -3.11 -39.92 -17.73
CA PRO A 155 -4.00 -40.06 -18.87
C PRO A 155 -3.32 -39.83 -20.22
N LYS A 156 -2.47 -38.80 -20.30
CA LYS A 156 -1.73 -38.44 -21.52
C LYS A 156 -0.76 -39.51 -22.01
N ARG A 157 -0.30 -40.41 -21.12
CA ARG A 157 0.67 -41.47 -21.42
C ARG A 157 0.04 -42.83 -21.66
N VAL A 158 -1.28 -42.96 -21.50
CA VAL A 158 -1.99 -44.24 -21.72
C VAL A 158 -1.79 -44.73 -23.15
N GLN A 159 -1.93 -43.87 -24.14
CA GLN A 159 -1.81 -44.26 -25.55
C GLN A 159 -0.38 -44.68 -25.92
N GLU A 160 0.63 -44.00 -25.38
CA GLU A 160 2.04 -44.38 -25.55
C GLU A 160 2.30 -45.76 -24.97
N LEU A 161 1.81 -46.02 -23.76
CA LEU A 161 1.96 -47.30 -23.07
C LEU A 161 1.26 -48.44 -23.85
N LEU A 162 0.04 -48.20 -24.34
CA LEU A 162 -0.72 -49.21 -25.09
C LEU A 162 -0.11 -49.50 -26.47
N ARG A 163 0.63 -48.55 -27.07
CA ARG A 163 1.35 -48.75 -28.34
C ARG A 163 2.70 -49.43 -28.18
N ALA A 164 3.24 -49.50 -26.96
CA ALA A 164 4.56 -50.07 -26.72
C ALA A 164 4.62 -51.58 -27.01
N ASP A 165 3.57 -52.33 -26.69
CA ASP A 165 3.44 -53.76 -26.96
C ASP A 165 1.96 -54.19 -27.00
N GLU A 166 1.55 -54.85 -28.07
CA GLU A 166 0.15 -55.27 -28.30
C GLU A 166 -0.31 -56.33 -27.29
N SER A 167 0.56 -57.31 -26.98
CA SER A 167 0.24 -58.38 -26.03
C SER A 167 0.13 -57.88 -24.58
N PHE A 168 0.85 -56.81 -24.26
CA PHE A 168 0.72 -56.08 -23.01
C PHE A 168 -0.62 -55.33 -22.95
N ALA A 169 -0.98 -54.61 -24.02
CA ALA A 169 -2.22 -53.84 -24.10
C ALA A 169 -3.49 -54.71 -23.94
N GLU A 170 -3.54 -55.89 -24.57
CA GLU A 170 -4.69 -56.80 -24.48
C GLU A 170 -4.99 -57.28 -23.05
N ARG A 171 -3.94 -57.36 -22.21
CA ARG A 171 -4.02 -57.82 -20.83
C ARG A 171 -4.20 -56.70 -19.82
N LEU A 172 -4.29 -55.45 -20.24
CA LEU A 172 -4.60 -54.34 -19.35
C LEU A 172 -6.09 -54.03 -19.33
N HIS A 173 -6.56 -53.58 -18.18
CA HIS A 173 -7.88 -52.97 -18.03
C HIS A 173 -7.71 -51.56 -17.47
N LEU A 174 -8.14 -50.56 -18.23
CA LEU A 174 -8.03 -49.16 -17.86
C LEU A 174 -9.06 -48.81 -16.79
N VAL A 175 -8.60 -48.39 -15.62
CA VAL A 175 -9.44 -47.87 -14.54
C VAL A 175 -9.19 -46.36 -14.44
N PRO A 176 -10.07 -45.51 -15.02
CA PRO A 176 -9.89 -44.06 -14.98
C PRO A 176 -10.27 -43.51 -13.59
N LEU A 177 -9.35 -42.74 -12.99
CA LEU A 177 -9.58 -41.94 -11.81
C LEU A 177 -9.58 -40.46 -12.20
N ASN A 178 -10.75 -39.85 -12.10
CA ASN A 178 -10.93 -38.43 -12.35
C ASN A 178 -10.89 -37.65 -11.03
N GLU A 179 -10.61 -36.35 -11.12
CA GLU A 179 -10.74 -35.44 -9.98
C GLU A 179 -12.19 -35.49 -9.44
N PRO A 180 -12.39 -35.75 -8.14
CA PRO A 180 -13.74 -35.85 -7.58
C PRO A 180 -14.44 -34.48 -7.62
N PRO A 181 -15.75 -34.46 -7.88
CA PRO A 181 -16.52 -33.21 -7.81
C PRO A 181 -16.50 -32.64 -6.40
N ALA A 182 -16.71 -31.33 -6.28
CA ALA A 182 -16.58 -30.58 -5.01
C ALA A 182 -17.36 -31.22 -3.85
N GLU A 183 -18.60 -31.67 -4.07
CA GLU A 183 -19.42 -32.35 -3.05
C GLU A 183 -18.78 -33.66 -2.56
N ARG A 184 -18.23 -34.47 -3.47
CA ARG A 184 -17.53 -35.72 -3.10
C ARG A 184 -16.20 -35.41 -2.42
N ALA A 185 -15.48 -34.38 -2.86
CA ALA A 185 -14.24 -33.93 -2.23
C ALA A 185 -14.49 -33.42 -0.80
N ARG A 186 -15.59 -32.67 -0.56
CA ARG A 186 -16.04 -32.25 0.77
C ARG A 186 -16.30 -33.44 1.67
N TRP A 187 -17.04 -34.43 1.18
CA TRP A 187 -17.31 -35.65 1.93
C TRP A 187 -16.02 -36.42 2.28
N ILE A 188 -15.10 -36.59 1.32
CA ILE A 188 -13.79 -37.21 1.56
C ILE A 188 -13.02 -36.44 2.64
N LEU A 189 -12.97 -35.11 2.53
CA LEU A 189 -12.26 -34.26 3.46
C LEU A 189 -12.83 -34.34 4.89
N GLY A 190 -14.15 -34.43 5.04
CA GLY A 190 -14.81 -34.63 6.34
C GLY A 190 -14.40 -35.96 6.99
N ARG A 191 -14.35 -37.05 6.23
CA ARG A 191 -13.89 -38.36 6.73
C ARG A 191 -12.41 -38.34 7.13
N VAL A 192 -11.58 -37.66 6.35
CA VAL A 192 -10.17 -37.46 6.71
C VAL A 192 -10.02 -36.59 7.96
N ALA A 193 -10.90 -35.59 8.15
CA ALA A 193 -10.92 -34.77 9.36
C ALA A 193 -11.23 -35.62 10.60
N GLU A 194 -12.27 -36.46 10.55
CA GLU A 194 -12.63 -37.39 11.65
C GLU A 194 -11.45 -38.31 12.05
N GLU A 195 -10.68 -38.79 11.07
CA GLU A 195 -9.47 -39.59 11.34
C GLU A 195 -8.36 -38.77 12.00
N LEU A 196 -8.12 -37.54 11.52
CA LEU A 196 -7.13 -36.64 12.11
C LEU A 196 -7.52 -36.22 13.53
N GLU A 197 -8.80 -36.03 13.81
CA GLU A 197 -9.31 -35.74 15.15
C GLU A 197 -8.96 -36.86 16.13
N GLN A 198 -9.12 -38.12 15.71
CA GLN A 198 -8.78 -39.29 16.52
C GLN A 198 -7.27 -39.44 16.70
N GLU A 199 -6.50 -39.25 15.63
CA GLU A 199 -5.03 -39.37 15.64
C GLU A 199 -4.37 -38.30 16.52
N LEU A 200 -4.76 -37.04 16.33
CA LEU A 200 -4.17 -35.88 17.02
C LEU A 200 -4.87 -35.54 18.34
N ARG A 201 -6.01 -36.16 18.63
CA ARG A 201 -6.89 -35.84 19.77
C ARG A 201 -7.28 -34.37 19.82
N LEU A 202 -7.51 -33.79 18.64
CA LEU A 202 -7.77 -32.37 18.44
C LEU A 202 -9.01 -32.20 17.56
N PRO A 203 -10.13 -31.66 18.07
CA PRO A 203 -11.33 -31.41 17.28
C PRO A 203 -11.05 -30.50 16.08
N ILE A 204 -11.67 -30.79 14.94
CA ILE A 204 -11.57 -30.03 13.69
C ILE A 204 -12.96 -29.51 13.34
N ASP A 205 -13.09 -28.19 13.29
CA ASP A 205 -14.35 -27.55 12.94
C ASP A 205 -14.74 -27.88 11.49
N PRO A 206 -15.97 -28.33 11.19
CA PRO A 206 -16.42 -28.58 9.83
C PRO A 206 -16.26 -27.36 8.90
N ALA A 207 -16.39 -26.14 9.45
CA ALA A 207 -16.17 -24.92 8.69
C ALA A 207 -14.70 -24.76 8.26
N ALA A 208 -13.75 -25.33 9.00
CA ALA A 208 -12.34 -25.36 8.62
C ALA A 208 -12.12 -26.26 7.39
N CYS A 209 -12.81 -27.42 7.33
CA CYS A 209 -12.78 -28.29 6.15
C CYS A 209 -13.37 -27.61 4.92
N ASP A 210 -14.54 -26.97 5.06
CA ASP A 210 -15.17 -26.22 3.97
C ASP A 210 -14.27 -25.09 3.47
N LEU A 211 -13.63 -24.36 4.38
CA LEU A 211 -12.69 -23.31 4.03
C LEU A 211 -11.46 -23.88 3.31
N ALA A 212 -10.86 -24.97 3.82
CA ALA A 212 -9.70 -25.61 3.19
C ALA A 212 -10.02 -26.08 1.76
N LEU A 213 -11.19 -26.69 1.55
CA LEU A 213 -11.66 -27.09 0.23
C LEU A 213 -11.85 -25.88 -0.68
N ARG A 214 -12.52 -24.83 -0.20
CA ARG A 214 -12.77 -23.59 -0.96
C ARG A 214 -11.46 -22.93 -1.39
N LEU A 215 -10.53 -22.73 -0.46
CA LEU A 215 -9.23 -22.11 -0.74
C LEU A 215 -8.40 -22.96 -1.71
N ALA A 216 -8.32 -24.27 -1.49
CA ALA A 216 -7.59 -25.16 -2.40
C ALA A 216 -8.22 -25.20 -3.80
N SER A 217 -9.55 -25.12 -3.90
CA SER A 217 -10.26 -25.11 -5.18
C SER A 217 -10.07 -23.78 -5.91
N LYS A 218 -10.18 -22.64 -5.20
CA LYS A 218 -10.06 -21.30 -5.76
C LYS A 218 -8.61 -20.96 -6.15
N PHE A 219 -7.64 -21.35 -5.33
CA PHE A 219 -6.28 -20.81 -5.42
C PHE A 219 -5.20 -21.83 -5.82
N LEU A 220 -5.42 -23.14 -5.60
CA LEU A 220 -4.43 -24.19 -5.93
C LEU A 220 -4.84 -24.96 -7.20
N LEU A 221 -4.97 -24.23 -8.33
CA LEU A 221 -5.51 -24.76 -9.60
C LEU A 221 -4.60 -25.77 -10.32
N ALA A 222 -3.29 -25.65 -10.12
CA ALA A 222 -2.32 -26.59 -10.68
C ALA A 222 -2.35 -27.98 -10.01
N GLN A 223 -2.95 -28.08 -8.83
CA GLN A 223 -3.09 -29.32 -8.07
C GLN A 223 -4.53 -29.84 -8.16
N ARG A 224 -4.70 -31.15 -8.01
CA ARG A 224 -5.99 -31.83 -8.09
C ARG A 224 -6.56 -32.17 -6.72
N LEU A 225 -7.87 -32.10 -6.61
CA LEU A 225 -8.63 -32.67 -5.50
C LEU A 225 -8.54 -34.22 -5.54
N PRO A 226 -8.68 -34.88 -4.38
CA PRO A 226 -8.86 -34.29 -3.04
C PRO A 226 -7.53 -33.90 -2.36
N ARG A 227 -6.38 -34.30 -2.91
CA ARG A 227 -5.05 -34.17 -2.27
C ARG A 227 -4.76 -32.77 -1.75
N LYS A 228 -4.92 -31.74 -2.57
CA LYS A 228 -4.59 -30.35 -2.20
C LYS A 228 -5.33 -29.83 -0.97
N ALA A 229 -6.59 -30.24 -0.80
CA ALA A 229 -7.39 -29.85 0.36
C ALA A 229 -7.03 -30.66 1.61
N ILE A 230 -6.76 -31.96 1.43
CA ILE A 230 -6.29 -32.85 2.49
C ILE A 230 -4.93 -32.39 3.03
N GLU A 231 -3.98 -32.08 2.17
CA GLU A 231 -2.63 -31.63 2.57
C GLU A 231 -2.73 -30.33 3.37
N LEU A 232 -3.50 -29.34 2.89
CA LEU A 232 -3.73 -28.09 3.62
C LEU A 232 -4.34 -28.34 5.01
N LEU A 233 -5.36 -29.21 5.12
CA LEU A 233 -5.99 -29.52 6.39
C LEU A 233 -5.05 -30.27 7.35
N LYS A 234 -4.33 -31.29 6.86
CA LYS A 234 -3.35 -32.06 7.64
C LYS A 234 -2.24 -31.18 8.20
N GLU A 235 -1.71 -30.32 7.36
CA GLU A 235 -0.68 -29.35 7.72
C GLU A 235 -1.15 -28.38 8.79
N THR A 236 -2.38 -27.87 8.64
CA THR A 236 -3.02 -26.97 9.62
C THR A 236 -3.23 -27.69 10.96
N ALA A 237 -3.75 -28.91 10.94
CA ALA A 237 -4.00 -29.69 12.15
C ALA A 237 -2.70 -30.06 12.89
N ALA A 238 -1.64 -30.42 12.16
CA ALA A 238 -0.33 -30.70 12.74
C ALA A 238 0.29 -29.47 13.43
N GLU A 239 0.16 -28.29 12.83
CA GLU A 239 0.62 -27.04 13.43
C GLU A 239 -0.20 -26.66 14.67
N ALA A 240 -1.53 -26.78 14.60
CA ALA A 240 -2.42 -26.50 15.72
C ALA A 240 -2.16 -27.43 16.91
N ALA A 241 -1.87 -28.71 16.66
CA ALA A 241 -1.49 -29.68 17.68
C ALA A 241 -0.15 -29.31 18.36
N GLY A 242 0.84 -28.85 17.58
CA GLY A 242 2.11 -28.35 18.12
C GLY A 242 1.99 -27.05 18.92
N GLY A 243 0.99 -26.22 18.61
CA GLY A 243 0.71 -24.94 19.25
C GLY A 243 -0.22 -25.01 20.48
N ALA A 244 -0.57 -26.21 20.96
CA ALA A 244 -1.49 -26.44 22.09
C ALA A 244 -2.85 -25.74 21.94
N ARG A 245 -3.42 -25.76 20.73
CA ARG A 245 -4.79 -25.27 20.48
C ARG A 245 -5.83 -26.28 20.98
N ASP A 246 -7.01 -25.79 21.36
CA ASP A 246 -8.14 -26.65 21.80
C ASP A 246 -8.95 -27.24 20.63
N LYS A 247 -8.91 -26.59 19.46
CA LYS A 247 -9.53 -27.06 18.21
C LYS A 247 -8.87 -26.42 16.98
N VAL A 248 -9.04 -27.03 15.81
CA VAL A 248 -8.70 -26.44 14.51
C VAL A 248 -9.90 -25.68 13.97
N GLY A 249 -9.77 -24.37 13.81
CA GLY A 249 -10.82 -23.51 13.26
C GLY A 249 -10.53 -22.99 11.85
N PRO A 250 -11.49 -22.27 11.22
CA PRO A 250 -11.29 -21.60 9.94
C PRO A 250 -10.11 -20.62 9.93
N GLU A 251 -9.90 -19.91 11.04
CA GLU A 251 -8.77 -18.97 11.20
C GLU A 251 -7.41 -19.64 11.10
N ASP A 252 -7.28 -20.87 11.59
CA ASP A 252 -6.02 -21.62 11.52
C ASP A 252 -5.73 -22.04 10.08
N VAL A 253 -6.76 -22.50 9.35
CA VAL A 253 -6.65 -22.84 7.92
C VAL A 253 -6.26 -21.61 7.11
N LEU A 254 -6.86 -20.46 7.40
CA LEU A 254 -6.58 -19.22 6.70
C LEU A 254 -5.15 -18.72 6.97
N THR A 255 -4.73 -18.75 8.23
CA THR A 255 -3.37 -18.39 8.66
C THR A 255 -2.34 -19.28 7.99
N ARG A 256 -2.55 -20.61 8.02
CA ARG A 256 -1.67 -21.57 7.36
C ARG A 256 -1.64 -21.37 5.85
N PHE A 257 -2.79 -21.16 5.22
CA PHE A 257 -2.85 -20.92 3.79
C PHE A 257 -2.07 -19.67 3.38
N CYS A 258 -2.23 -18.56 4.11
CA CYS A 258 -1.46 -17.33 3.89
C CYS A 258 0.04 -17.54 4.12
N ALA A 259 0.45 -18.28 5.16
CA ALA A 259 1.86 -18.56 5.42
C ALA A 259 2.51 -19.39 4.30
N THR A 260 1.84 -20.46 3.85
CA THR A 260 2.34 -21.34 2.79
C THR A 260 2.38 -20.62 1.43
N THR A 261 1.34 -19.87 1.10
CA THR A 261 1.23 -19.21 -0.22
C THR A 261 1.90 -17.84 -0.28
N ARG A 262 2.20 -17.23 0.88
CA ARG A 262 2.61 -15.82 1.03
C ARG A 262 1.59 -14.82 0.49
N LEU A 263 0.34 -15.24 0.30
CA LEU A 263 -0.73 -14.34 -0.13
C LEU A 263 -1.15 -13.43 1.04
N PRO A 264 -1.32 -12.12 0.80
CA PRO A 264 -1.89 -11.21 1.77
C PRO A 264 -3.28 -11.67 2.24
N ARG A 265 -3.57 -11.46 3.51
CA ARG A 265 -4.83 -11.90 4.12
C ARG A 265 -6.06 -11.33 3.41
N PHE A 266 -6.03 -10.06 3.01
CA PHE A 266 -7.17 -9.42 2.33
C PHE A 266 -7.54 -10.08 0.99
N VAL A 267 -6.60 -10.76 0.33
CA VAL A 267 -6.86 -11.48 -0.94
C VAL A 267 -7.60 -12.79 -0.70
N VAL A 268 -7.32 -13.45 0.42
CA VAL A 268 -7.78 -14.81 0.75
C VAL A 268 -9.06 -14.79 1.58
N ASP A 269 -9.17 -13.83 2.48
CA ASP A 269 -10.23 -13.69 3.47
C ASP A 269 -11.40 -12.87 2.92
N ASP A 270 -12.44 -13.54 2.42
CA ASP A 270 -13.62 -12.87 1.84
C ASP A 270 -14.33 -11.94 2.84
N ALA A 271 -14.21 -12.16 4.16
CA ALA A 271 -14.85 -11.33 5.19
C ALA A 271 -14.13 -9.98 5.41
N MET A 272 -12.86 -9.88 5.04
CA MET A 272 -12.09 -8.65 5.16
C MET A 272 -12.44 -7.68 4.02
N ALA A 273 -12.98 -6.51 4.35
CA ALA A 273 -13.23 -5.48 3.34
C ALA A 273 -11.91 -4.92 2.78
N LEU A 274 -11.93 -4.52 1.50
CA LEU A 274 -10.82 -3.79 0.89
C LEU A 274 -11.02 -2.30 1.15
N ASP A 275 -10.08 -1.68 1.87
CA ASP A 275 -10.03 -0.22 2.00
C ASP A 275 -9.45 0.37 0.71
N LEU A 276 -10.32 0.96 -0.11
CA LEU A 276 -9.93 1.56 -1.38
C LEU A 276 -9.06 2.82 -1.18
N GLU A 277 -9.27 3.58 -0.10
CA GLU A 277 -8.49 4.79 0.19
C GLU A 277 -7.07 4.44 0.63
N GLU A 278 -6.93 3.41 1.48
CA GLU A 278 -5.62 2.89 1.88
C GLU A 278 -4.89 2.29 0.68
N THR A 279 -5.60 1.54 -0.18
CA THR A 279 -5.03 0.97 -1.39
C THR A 279 -4.56 2.08 -2.34
N GLU A 280 -5.37 3.11 -2.57
CA GLU A 280 -4.98 4.25 -3.41
C GLU A 280 -3.76 4.98 -2.83
N ARG A 281 -3.70 5.17 -1.51
CA ARG A 281 -2.54 5.76 -0.83
C ARG A 281 -1.28 4.93 -1.03
N PHE A 282 -1.36 3.61 -0.91
CA PHE A 282 -0.23 2.70 -1.14
C PHE A 282 0.41 2.90 -2.52
N PHE A 283 -0.42 2.97 -3.57
CA PHE A 283 0.07 3.21 -4.92
C PHE A 283 0.51 4.66 -5.14
N GLY A 284 -0.27 5.64 -4.67
CA GLY A 284 -0.02 7.08 -4.88
C GLY A 284 1.22 7.63 -4.18
N GLU A 285 1.58 7.10 -3.01
CA GLU A 285 2.84 7.46 -2.33
C GLU A 285 4.08 6.93 -3.08
N ARG A 286 3.92 5.83 -3.82
CA ARG A 286 5.04 5.09 -4.44
C ARG A 286 5.17 5.33 -5.95
N LEU A 287 4.10 5.72 -6.62
CA LEU A 287 4.02 6.05 -8.03
C LEU A 287 3.43 7.46 -8.23
N LEU A 288 4.26 8.39 -8.70
CA LEU A 288 3.88 9.79 -8.86
C LEU A 288 3.34 10.08 -10.27
N GLY A 289 2.23 10.82 -10.34
CA GLY A 289 1.71 11.38 -11.60
C GLY A 289 0.90 10.45 -12.50
N GLN A 290 0.63 9.21 -12.07
CA GLN A 290 0.00 8.16 -12.90
C GLN A 290 -1.37 7.72 -12.36
N THR A 291 -2.20 8.69 -11.95
CA THR A 291 -3.48 8.41 -11.26
C THR A 291 -4.41 7.52 -12.07
N ASP A 292 -4.54 7.74 -13.39
CA ASP A 292 -5.44 6.95 -14.24
C ASP A 292 -5.05 5.46 -14.31
N ALA A 293 -3.74 5.19 -14.42
CA ALA A 293 -3.20 3.84 -14.41
C ALA A 293 -3.40 3.15 -13.05
N VAL A 294 -3.23 3.89 -11.95
CA VAL A 294 -3.52 3.39 -10.59
C VAL A 294 -5.00 3.05 -10.45
N GLN A 295 -5.90 3.93 -10.90
CA GLN A 295 -7.35 3.72 -10.82
C GLN A 295 -7.81 2.50 -11.64
N ALA A 296 -7.22 2.27 -12.82
CA ALA A 296 -7.48 1.05 -13.60
C ALA A 296 -7.08 -0.22 -12.84
N VAL A 297 -5.92 -0.20 -12.20
CA VAL A 297 -5.44 -1.30 -11.36
C VAL A 297 -6.36 -1.52 -10.15
N LEU A 298 -6.76 -0.45 -9.44
CA LEU A 298 -7.65 -0.52 -8.27
C LEU A 298 -8.98 -1.22 -8.60
N ARG A 299 -9.57 -0.91 -9.77
CA ARG A 299 -10.79 -1.59 -10.23
C ARG A 299 -10.60 -3.10 -10.38
N SER A 300 -9.47 -3.54 -10.93
CA SER A 300 -9.19 -4.98 -11.08
C SER A 300 -8.88 -5.66 -9.76
N VAL A 301 -8.20 -4.98 -8.82
CA VAL A 301 -8.03 -5.48 -7.44
C VAL A 301 -9.39 -5.65 -6.77
N ALA A 302 -10.31 -4.70 -6.95
CA ALA A 302 -11.66 -4.80 -6.42
C ALA A 302 -12.46 -5.97 -7.04
N LEU A 303 -12.35 -6.20 -8.35
CA LEU A 303 -12.98 -7.35 -9.02
C LEU A 303 -12.43 -8.70 -8.51
N LEU A 304 -11.12 -8.80 -8.35
CA LEU A 304 -10.46 -9.96 -7.76
C LEU A 304 -10.97 -10.22 -6.34
N LYS A 305 -11.03 -9.17 -5.53
CA LYS A 305 -11.51 -9.23 -4.16
C LYS A 305 -12.97 -9.67 -4.06
N ALA A 306 -13.82 -9.12 -4.93
CA ALA A 306 -15.24 -9.48 -5.02
C ALA A 306 -15.45 -10.90 -5.58
N GLY A 307 -14.41 -11.55 -6.12
CA GLY A 307 -14.52 -12.86 -6.74
C GLY A 307 -15.36 -12.86 -8.02
N LEU A 308 -15.46 -11.71 -8.70
CA LEU A 308 -16.26 -11.53 -9.92
C LEU A 308 -15.45 -11.76 -11.21
N ASN A 309 -14.19 -12.19 -11.08
CA ASN A 309 -13.34 -12.54 -12.22
C ASN A 309 -13.73 -13.90 -12.82
N ASP A 310 -13.60 -14.04 -14.14
CA ASP A 310 -13.76 -15.34 -14.81
C ASP A 310 -12.61 -16.28 -14.41
N PRO A 311 -12.88 -17.43 -13.75
CA PRO A 311 -11.84 -18.36 -13.32
C PRO A 311 -11.06 -18.99 -14.47
N ARG A 312 -11.57 -18.93 -15.71
CA ARG A 312 -10.88 -19.45 -16.90
C ARG A 312 -9.88 -18.46 -17.48
N ARG A 313 -9.94 -17.17 -17.13
CA ARG A 313 -9.02 -16.15 -17.63
C ARG A 313 -7.92 -15.84 -16.59
N PRO A 314 -6.81 -15.19 -17.00
CA PRO A 314 -5.90 -14.59 -16.04
C PRO A 314 -6.62 -13.59 -15.12
N LEU A 315 -6.07 -13.31 -13.94
CA LEU A 315 -6.70 -12.43 -12.94
C LEU A 315 -6.88 -10.98 -13.42
N GLY A 316 -6.10 -10.58 -14.42
CA GLY A 316 -6.21 -9.31 -15.12
C GLY A 316 -5.13 -9.20 -16.19
N VAL A 317 -5.48 -8.65 -17.34
CA VAL A 317 -4.60 -8.46 -18.49
C VAL A 317 -4.57 -6.97 -18.84
N PHE A 318 -3.42 -6.33 -18.63
CA PHE A 318 -3.26 -4.88 -18.78
C PHE A 318 -2.25 -4.52 -19.87
N LEU A 319 -2.54 -3.44 -20.61
CA LEU A 319 -1.57 -2.81 -21.49
C LEU A 319 -1.17 -1.45 -20.91
N PHE A 320 0.08 -1.32 -20.47
CA PHE A 320 0.65 -0.07 -19.98
C PHE A 320 1.33 0.67 -21.12
N ALA A 321 0.69 1.73 -21.63
CA ALA A 321 1.15 2.49 -22.79
C ALA A 321 1.69 3.86 -22.39
N GLY A 322 2.88 4.24 -22.84
CA GLY A 322 3.41 5.59 -22.59
C GLY A 322 4.92 5.70 -22.79
N PRO A 323 5.55 6.84 -22.45
CA PRO A 323 6.98 7.05 -22.65
C PRO A 323 7.86 6.11 -21.81
N THR A 324 9.13 5.96 -22.17
CA THR A 324 10.08 5.20 -21.33
C THR A 324 10.38 5.95 -20.04
N GLY A 325 10.61 5.22 -18.93
CA GLY A 325 11.08 5.82 -17.67
C GLY A 325 10.04 6.59 -16.85
N VAL A 326 8.74 6.47 -17.16
CA VAL A 326 7.62 7.12 -16.43
C VAL A 326 7.02 6.29 -15.30
N GLY A 327 7.35 4.99 -15.20
CA GLY A 327 6.92 4.13 -14.10
C GLY A 327 6.10 2.88 -14.46
N LYS A 328 5.97 2.53 -15.75
CA LYS A 328 5.23 1.31 -16.20
C LYS A 328 5.64 0.03 -15.46
N THR A 329 6.93 -0.30 -15.51
CA THR A 329 7.52 -1.45 -14.79
C THR A 329 7.38 -1.31 -13.27
N GLN A 330 7.40 -0.08 -12.75
CA GLN A 330 7.29 0.17 -11.31
C GLN A 330 5.87 -0.15 -10.80
N LEU A 331 4.83 0.21 -11.56
CA LEU A 331 3.45 -0.18 -11.22
C LEU A 331 3.27 -1.70 -11.21
N ALA A 332 3.86 -2.42 -12.17
CA ALA A 332 3.85 -3.89 -12.18
C ALA A 332 4.55 -4.50 -10.94
N LYS A 333 5.66 -3.91 -10.49
CA LYS A 333 6.33 -4.31 -9.23
C LYS A 333 5.46 -4.07 -8.01
N LEU A 334 4.81 -2.89 -7.95
CA LEU A 334 3.92 -2.54 -6.84
C LEU A 334 2.68 -3.45 -6.82
N LEU A 335 2.17 -3.85 -7.98
CA LEU A 335 1.11 -4.84 -8.11
C LEU A 335 1.52 -6.20 -7.53
N ALA A 336 2.72 -6.67 -7.84
CA ALA A 336 3.26 -7.92 -7.32
C ALA A 336 3.41 -7.87 -5.79
N GLU A 337 3.94 -6.76 -5.27
CA GLU A 337 4.08 -6.51 -3.83
C GLU A 337 2.71 -6.46 -3.13
N TYR A 338 1.75 -5.73 -3.70
CA TYR A 338 0.45 -5.53 -3.08
C TYR A 338 -0.42 -6.78 -3.09
N LEU A 339 -0.55 -7.45 -4.24
CA LEU A 339 -1.44 -8.60 -4.41
C LEU A 339 -0.82 -9.91 -3.91
N PHE A 340 0.50 -10.05 -4.02
CA PHE A 340 1.18 -11.33 -3.77
C PHE A 340 2.26 -11.22 -2.68
N GLY A 341 2.30 -10.09 -1.97
CA GLY A 341 3.12 -9.85 -0.78
C GLY A 341 4.60 -9.57 -1.04
N SER A 342 5.11 -9.76 -2.26
CA SER A 342 6.52 -9.54 -2.58
C SER A 342 6.73 -9.06 -4.02
N PRO A 343 7.67 -8.12 -4.25
CA PRO A 343 8.06 -7.71 -5.60
C PRO A 343 8.74 -8.82 -6.41
N ASP A 344 9.27 -9.88 -5.77
CA ASP A 344 9.91 -11.02 -6.43
C ASP A 344 8.88 -11.94 -7.13
N ARG A 345 7.59 -11.71 -6.85
CA ARG A 345 6.47 -12.32 -7.59
C ARG A 345 6.30 -11.69 -8.98
N LEU A 346 7.12 -10.72 -9.36
CA LEU A 346 7.18 -10.21 -10.73
C LEU A 346 8.12 -11.09 -11.57
N VAL A 347 7.53 -11.79 -12.55
CA VAL A 347 8.25 -12.46 -13.63
C VAL A 347 8.32 -11.50 -14.80
N ARG A 348 9.51 -11.30 -15.37
CA ARG A 348 9.69 -10.41 -16.51
C ARG A 348 10.17 -11.21 -17.72
N LEU A 349 9.54 -10.96 -18.86
CA LEU A 349 9.90 -11.48 -20.17
C LEU A 349 10.08 -10.30 -21.13
N ASN A 350 11.23 -10.23 -21.81
CA ASN A 350 11.56 -9.11 -22.68
C ASN A 350 11.17 -9.45 -24.12
N MET A 351 10.24 -8.69 -24.71
CA MET A 351 9.66 -9.02 -26.01
C MET A 351 10.57 -8.63 -27.18
N VAL A 352 11.61 -7.83 -26.92
CA VAL A 352 12.66 -7.50 -27.89
C VAL A 352 13.46 -8.74 -28.29
N ASP A 353 13.50 -9.76 -27.45
CA ASP A 353 14.26 -10.98 -27.69
C ASP A 353 13.57 -11.92 -28.70
N TYR A 354 12.33 -11.60 -29.14
CA TYR A 354 11.54 -12.41 -30.07
C TYR A 354 11.03 -11.61 -31.31
N PRO A 355 11.90 -10.98 -32.11
CA PRO A 355 11.49 -10.07 -33.17
C PRO A 355 11.02 -10.78 -34.47
N ASN A 356 11.33 -12.06 -34.67
CA ASN A 356 11.09 -12.76 -35.93
C ASN A 356 10.01 -13.85 -35.81
N ASP A 357 9.34 -14.15 -36.92
CA ASP A 357 8.44 -15.31 -36.99
C ASP A 357 9.24 -16.61 -36.76
N GLY A 358 8.73 -17.49 -35.90
CA GLY A 358 9.42 -18.70 -35.42
C GLY A 358 10.00 -18.55 -34.01
N ASP A 359 10.23 -17.33 -33.53
CA ASP A 359 10.75 -17.07 -32.18
C ASP A 359 9.75 -17.46 -31.08
N GLU A 360 8.47 -17.69 -31.40
CA GLU A 360 7.47 -18.19 -30.44
C GLU A 360 7.82 -19.55 -29.83
N SER A 361 8.69 -20.31 -30.51
CA SER A 361 9.22 -21.58 -30.03
C SER A 361 10.15 -21.45 -28.82
N VAL A 362 10.70 -20.26 -28.55
CA VAL A 362 11.55 -20.00 -27.38
C VAL A 362 10.73 -19.83 -26.09
N PRO A 363 9.76 -18.88 -25.99
CA PRO A 363 8.96 -18.74 -24.79
C PRO A 363 7.99 -19.90 -24.58
N PHE A 364 7.37 -20.44 -25.64
CA PHE A 364 6.37 -21.51 -25.52
C PHE A 364 6.94 -22.94 -25.70
N GLY A 365 8.20 -23.06 -26.13
CA GLY A 365 8.87 -24.33 -26.35
C GLY A 365 8.62 -24.93 -27.74
N ALA A 366 9.62 -25.61 -28.28
CA ALA A 366 9.56 -26.26 -29.59
C ALA A 366 9.35 -27.77 -29.44
N ALA A 367 8.28 -28.32 -30.03
CA ALA A 367 7.98 -29.75 -29.90
C ALA A 367 9.05 -30.69 -30.47
N TRP A 368 9.79 -30.21 -31.48
CA TRP A 368 10.88 -30.93 -32.15
C TRP A 368 12.23 -30.81 -31.42
N ALA A 369 12.36 -29.98 -30.39
CA ALA A 369 13.64 -29.78 -29.70
C ALA A 369 14.11 -31.09 -29.00
N PRO A 370 15.41 -31.40 -28.97
CA PRO A 370 15.89 -32.65 -28.38
C PRO A 370 15.84 -32.66 -26.85
N ALA A 371 16.07 -31.51 -26.19
CA ALA A 371 16.09 -31.38 -24.74
C ALA A 371 14.69 -31.05 -24.17
N ILE A 372 14.32 -31.66 -23.05
CA ILE A 372 13.00 -31.47 -22.43
C ILE A 372 12.81 -30.03 -21.93
N GLU A 373 13.87 -29.41 -21.44
CA GLU A 373 13.88 -28.03 -20.98
C GLU A 373 13.52 -27.08 -22.13
N THR A 374 14.09 -27.31 -23.30
CA THR A 374 13.79 -26.54 -24.52
C THR A 374 12.38 -26.83 -25.05
N LYS A 375 11.88 -28.07 -24.91
CA LYS A 375 10.47 -28.39 -25.24
C LYS A 375 9.49 -27.67 -24.31
N ARG A 376 9.85 -27.48 -23.04
CA ARG A 376 8.99 -26.76 -22.07
C ARG A 376 8.96 -25.25 -22.33
N GLY A 377 10.05 -24.68 -22.84
CA GLY A 377 10.15 -23.26 -23.18
C GLY A 377 10.42 -22.37 -21.96
N GLU A 378 10.86 -21.15 -22.23
CA GLU A 378 11.28 -20.19 -21.20
C GLU A 378 10.13 -19.76 -20.29
N LEU A 379 8.93 -19.51 -20.84
CA LEU A 379 7.79 -19.04 -20.05
C LEU A 379 7.35 -20.10 -19.03
N THR A 380 7.35 -21.38 -19.42
CA THR A 380 7.05 -22.48 -18.51
C THR A 380 8.05 -22.53 -17.36
N ALA A 381 9.35 -22.43 -17.66
CA ALA A 381 10.40 -22.44 -16.64
C ALA A 381 10.29 -21.24 -15.68
N LEU A 382 9.92 -20.07 -16.19
CA LEU A 382 9.76 -18.85 -15.38
C LEU A 382 8.56 -18.90 -14.43
N LEU A 383 7.50 -19.61 -14.81
CA LEU A 383 6.27 -19.77 -14.03
C LEU A 383 6.30 -21.00 -13.11
N GLU A 384 7.23 -21.92 -13.33
CA GLU A 384 7.35 -23.15 -12.56
C GLU A 384 7.51 -22.88 -11.06
N GLY A 385 6.71 -23.56 -10.24
CA GLY A 385 6.70 -23.42 -8.78
C GLY A 385 6.13 -22.09 -8.25
N LYS A 386 5.76 -21.14 -9.12
CA LYS A 386 5.20 -19.84 -8.70
C LYS A 386 3.68 -19.87 -8.73
N VAL A 387 3.10 -20.00 -7.55
CA VAL A 387 1.66 -19.83 -7.34
C VAL A 387 1.39 -18.35 -7.10
N PHE A 388 0.59 -17.72 -7.97
CA PHE A 388 0.32 -16.27 -7.98
C PHE A 388 1.53 -15.40 -8.33
N THR A 389 1.45 -14.75 -9.50
CA THR A 389 2.58 -14.00 -10.06
C THR A 389 2.07 -12.86 -10.94
N VAL A 390 2.89 -11.82 -11.09
CA VAL A 390 2.69 -10.81 -12.13
C VAL A 390 3.63 -11.17 -13.28
N LEU A 391 3.09 -11.41 -14.47
CA LEU A 391 3.86 -11.62 -15.69
C LEU A 391 3.98 -10.29 -16.45
N LEU A 392 5.18 -9.74 -16.48
CA LEU A 392 5.50 -8.51 -17.21
C LEU A 392 6.08 -8.85 -18.58
N LEU A 393 5.34 -8.52 -19.63
CA LEU A 393 5.76 -8.59 -21.02
C LEU A 393 6.26 -7.20 -21.43
N ASP A 394 7.58 -7.00 -21.41
CA ASP A 394 8.17 -5.68 -21.61
C ASP A 394 8.41 -5.38 -23.10
N GLU A 395 8.09 -4.17 -23.55
CA GLU A 395 8.20 -3.70 -24.95
C GLU A 395 7.44 -4.59 -25.95
N PHE A 396 6.19 -4.90 -25.61
CA PHE A 396 5.38 -5.89 -26.30
C PHE A 396 5.18 -5.63 -27.81
N GLU A 397 5.24 -4.36 -28.25
CA GLU A 397 5.19 -4.00 -29.67
C GLU A 397 6.37 -4.53 -30.51
N LYS A 398 7.46 -4.97 -29.88
CA LYS A 398 8.68 -5.40 -30.56
C LYS A 398 8.68 -6.89 -30.91
N ALA A 399 7.79 -7.67 -30.33
CA ALA A 399 7.67 -9.10 -30.64
C ALA A 399 7.02 -9.33 -32.01
N ALA A 400 7.37 -10.46 -32.62
CA ALA A 400 6.78 -10.94 -33.86
C ALA A 400 5.28 -11.26 -33.70
N ARG A 401 4.59 -11.32 -34.85
CA ARG A 401 3.15 -11.58 -34.89
C ARG A 401 2.81 -12.97 -34.35
N SER A 402 3.60 -13.98 -34.68
CA SER A 402 3.42 -15.34 -34.20
C SER A 402 3.46 -15.44 -32.67
N VAL A 403 4.29 -14.63 -32.02
CA VAL A 403 4.40 -14.54 -30.55
C VAL A 403 3.13 -13.89 -29.97
N HIS A 404 2.65 -12.79 -30.58
CA HIS A 404 1.41 -12.14 -30.15
C HIS A 404 0.21 -13.08 -30.20
N ASP A 405 0.11 -13.92 -31.24
CA ASP A 405 -1.00 -14.85 -31.43
C ASP A 405 -1.05 -15.92 -30.32
N ARG A 406 0.12 -16.40 -29.88
CA ARG A 406 0.23 -17.34 -28.76
C ARG A 406 -0.15 -16.69 -27.43
N PHE A 407 0.19 -15.43 -27.22
CA PHE A 407 -0.26 -14.68 -26.04
C PHE A 407 -1.74 -14.36 -26.07
N LEU A 408 -2.35 -14.14 -27.24
CA LEU A 408 -3.79 -13.93 -27.36
C LEU A 408 -4.58 -15.13 -26.84
N GLN A 409 -4.17 -16.36 -27.22
CA GLN A 409 -4.75 -17.58 -26.67
C GLN A 409 -4.62 -17.61 -25.14
N LEU A 410 -3.45 -17.24 -24.61
CA LEU A 410 -3.22 -17.20 -23.16
C LEU A 410 -4.11 -16.18 -22.44
N PHE A 411 -4.36 -15.01 -23.03
CA PHE A 411 -5.19 -13.96 -22.43
C PHE A 411 -6.67 -14.36 -22.36
N ASP A 412 -7.12 -15.20 -23.29
CA ASP A 412 -8.50 -15.69 -23.38
C ASP A 412 -8.76 -16.95 -22.57
N GLU A 413 -7.86 -17.94 -22.65
CA GLU A 413 -8.06 -19.27 -22.06
C GLU A 413 -7.36 -19.42 -20.71
N GLY A 414 -6.55 -18.44 -20.31
CA GLY A 414 -5.75 -18.49 -19.08
C GLY A 414 -4.75 -19.65 -19.04
N THR A 415 -4.61 -20.39 -20.13
CA THR A 415 -3.76 -21.57 -20.24
C THR A 415 -3.07 -21.59 -21.60
N PHE A 416 -1.93 -22.27 -21.68
CA PHE A 416 -1.28 -22.56 -22.96
C PHE A 416 -0.68 -23.96 -22.94
N VAL A 417 -0.52 -24.56 -24.12
CA VAL A 417 0.16 -25.84 -24.28
C VAL A 417 1.59 -25.59 -24.78
N ASN A 418 2.58 -26.07 -24.03
CA ASN A 418 3.99 -25.92 -24.40
C ASN A 418 4.42 -26.96 -25.45
N GLY A 419 5.65 -26.84 -25.97
CA GLY A 419 6.22 -27.80 -26.92
C GLY A 419 6.33 -29.24 -26.40
N ALA A 420 6.37 -29.45 -25.09
CA ALA A 420 6.34 -30.77 -24.46
C ALA A 420 4.92 -31.39 -24.38
N GLY A 421 3.89 -30.66 -24.81
CA GLY A 421 2.49 -31.08 -24.73
C GLY A 421 1.89 -30.91 -23.32
N GLU A 422 2.55 -30.17 -22.44
CA GLU A 422 2.05 -29.87 -21.10
C GLU A 422 1.14 -28.64 -21.15
N THR A 423 -0.01 -28.73 -20.49
CA THR A 423 -0.91 -27.57 -20.31
C THR A 423 -0.47 -26.79 -19.09
N ILE A 424 -0.06 -25.55 -19.30
CA ILE A 424 0.39 -24.63 -18.26
C ILE A 424 -0.73 -23.64 -17.94
N SER A 425 -1.03 -23.47 -16.65
CA SER A 425 -2.09 -22.57 -16.17
C SER A 425 -1.53 -21.24 -15.68
N CYS A 426 -2.13 -20.16 -16.17
CA CYS A 426 -1.88 -18.75 -15.83
C CYS A 426 -3.15 -18.07 -15.27
N ASN A 427 -4.17 -18.83 -14.86
CA ASN A 427 -5.43 -18.30 -14.31
C ASN A 427 -5.19 -17.45 -13.06
N ASN A 428 -4.15 -17.78 -12.28
CA ASN A 428 -3.75 -17.05 -11.07
C ASN A 428 -2.67 -16.00 -11.32
N THR A 429 -2.49 -15.56 -12.58
CA THR A 429 -1.47 -14.61 -12.99
C THR A 429 -2.12 -13.28 -13.37
N VAL A 430 -1.51 -12.18 -12.94
CA VAL A 430 -1.79 -10.85 -13.51
C VAL A 430 -0.81 -10.61 -14.65
N ILE A 431 -1.30 -10.36 -15.85
CA ILE A 431 -0.47 -10.12 -17.03
C ILE A 431 -0.41 -8.61 -17.28
N VAL A 432 0.80 -8.08 -17.39
CA VAL A 432 1.06 -6.68 -17.71
C VAL A 432 1.94 -6.63 -18.95
N ALA A 433 1.40 -6.16 -20.07
CA ALA A 433 2.19 -5.80 -21.24
C ALA A 433 2.59 -4.32 -21.15
N THR A 434 3.83 -3.98 -21.46
CA THR A 434 4.25 -2.57 -21.58
C THR A 434 4.42 -2.22 -23.05
N SER A 435 4.09 -0.98 -23.41
CA SER A 435 4.38 -0.46 -24.73
C SER A 435 4.87 0.98 -24.71
N ASN A 436 5.81 1.28 -25.61
CA ASN A 436 6.28 2.64 -25.87
C ASN A 436 5.58 3.29 -27.08
N VAL A 437 4.63 2.59 -27.71
CA VAL A 437 3.85 3.11 -28.84
C VAL A 437 3.09 4.36 -28.43
N GLY A 438 3.08 5.37 -29.30
CA GLY A 438 2.44 6.65 -29.05
C GLY A 438 3.27 7.64 -28.22
N ALA A 439 4.45 7.25 -27.72
CA ALA A 439 5.32 8.17 -26.96
C ALA A 439 5.76 9.42 -27.75
N GLU A 440 5.81 9.34 -29.08
CA GLU A 440 6.13 10.45 -29.99
C GLU A 440 5.09 11.59 -29.98
N VAL A 441 3.84 11.29 -29.63
CA VAL A 441 2.77 12.31 -29.51
C VAL A 441 3.16 13.35 -28.47
N TYR A 442 3.85 12.91 -27.41
CA TYR A 442 4.36 13.79 -26.36
C TYR A 442 5.63 14.56 -26.75
N ARG A 443 6.30 14.19 -27.85
CA ARG A 443 7.53 14.85 -28.33
C ARG A 443 7.27 15.95 -29.35
N THR A 444 6.13 15.89 -30.04
CA THR A 444 5.85 16.81 -31.16
C THR A 444 5.36 18.15 -30.59
N PRO A 445 6.10 19.27 -30.75
CA PRO A 445 5.60 20.58 -30.39
C PRO A 445 4.37 20.87 -31.24
N SER A 446 3.32 21.43 -30.64
CA SER A 446 2.12 21.85 -31.38
C SER A 446 2.51 22.88 -32.45
N MET A 447 2.57 22.47 -33.72
CA MET A 447 2.50 23.40 -34.84
C MET A 447 1.06 23.92 -34.93
N GLY A 448 0.82 25.15 -34.47
CA GLY A 448 -0.47 25.82 -34.58
C GLY A 448 -0.86 26.62 -33.34
N PHE A 449 -1.58 27.74 -33.55
CA PHE A 449 -2.00 28.73 -32.57
C PHE A 449 -2.44 28.17 -31.19
N ASN A 450 -1.69 28.59 -30.15
CA ASN A 450 -1.97 28.76 -28.70
C ASN A 450 -3.30 28.26 -28.08
N THR A 451 -3.76 27.06 -28.44
CA THR A 451 -4.85 26.40 -27.71
C THR A 451 -4.23 25.26 -26.91
N PRO A 452 -4.27 25.28 -25.56
CA PRO A 452 -3.78 24.16 -24.76
C PRO A 452 -4.64 22.92 -25.09
N ARG A 453 -4.01 21.88 -25.65
CA ARG A 453 -4.68 20.59 -25.91
C ARG A 453 -5.11 19.96 -24.58
N ARG A 454 -6.31 19.36 -24.55
CA ARG A 454 -6.80 18.64 -23.37
C ARG A 454 -6.12 17.27 -23.29
N ALA A 455 -6.03 16.70 -22.09
CA ALA A 455 -5.45 15.36 -21.87
C ALA A 455 -6.15 14.27 -22.72
N GLU A 456 -7.47 14.41 -22.92
CA GLU A 456 -8.30 13.53 -23.75
C GLU A 456 -7.84 13.50 -25.22
N ASP A 457 -7.38 14.63 -25.77
CA ASP A 457 -6.89 14.70 -27.15
C ASP A 457 -5.60 13.89 -27.34
N PHE A 458 -4.74 13.88 -26.31
CA PHE A 458 -3.51 13.09 -26.31
C PHE A 458 -3.80 11.59 -26.22
N ILE A 459 -4.75 11.19 -25.37
CA ILE A 459 -5.16 9.79 -25.22
C ILE A 459 -5.72 9.26 -26.55
N ASN A 460 -6.65 9.99 -27.17
CA ASN A 460 -7.23 9.62 -28.45
C ASN A 460 -6.19 9.46 -29.57
N GLU A 461 -5.17 10.32 -29.58
CA GLU A 461 -4.09 10.24 -30.57
C GLU A 461 -3.14 9.05 -30.29
N VAL A 462 -2.87 8.75 -29.02
CA VAL A 462 -2.12 7.55 -28.61
C VAL A 462 -2.88 6.28 -29.00
N ASP A 463 -4.20 6.23 -28.78
CA ASP A 463 -5.05 5.10 -29.15
C ASP A 463 -5.08 4.86 -30.65
N LYS A 464 -5.19 5.92 -31.46
CA LYS A 464 -5.08 5.81 -32.92
C LYS A 464 -3.75 5.21 -33.34
N ARG A 465 -2.64 5.63 -32.73
CA ARG A 465 -1.32 5.07 -33.03
C ARG A 465 -1.19 3.62 -32.57
N MET A 466 -1.72 3.26 -31.39
CA MET A 466 -1.77 1.88 -30.95
C MET A 466 -2.54 1.00 -31.92
N ALA A 467 -3.67 1.47 -32.46
CA ALA A 467 -4.46 0.74 -33.46
C ALA A 467 -3.74 0.55 -34.81
N THR A 468 -2.66 1.29 -35.09
CA THR A 468 -1.82 1.04 -36.28
C THR A 468 -0.78 -0.05 -36.07
N VAL A 469 -0.32 -0.24 -34.82
CA VAL A 469 0.72 -1.22 -34.46
C VAL A 469 0.10 -2.54 -34.03
N PHE A 470 -0.95 -2.48 -33.20
CA PHE A 470 -1.67 -3.63 -32.68
C PHE A 470 -2.98 -3.81 -33.44
N ARG A 471 -3.35 -5.07 -33.70
CA ARG A 471 -4.64 -5.40 -34.31
C ARG A 471 -5.78 -5.09 -33.34
N PRO A 472 -6.95 -4.62 -33.79
CA PRO A 472 -8.09 -4.35 -32.92
C PRO A 472 -8.52 -5.57 -32.08
N GLU A 473 -8.47 -6.76 -32.67
CA GLU A 473 -8.74 -8.03 -31.98
C GLU A 473 -7.85 -8.25 -30.75
N PHE A 474 -6.60 -7.77 -30.81
CA PHE A 474 -5.63 -7.89 -29.74
C PHE A 474 -5.89 -6.87 -28.62
N LEU A 475 -6.16 -5.61 -28.98
CA LEU A 475 -6.48 -4.56 -28.02
C LEU A 475 -7.73 -4.89 -27.20
N ASN A 476 -8.72 -5.53 -27.82
CA ASN A 476 -9.96 -5.96 -27.16
C ASN A 476 -9.78 -7.12 -26.16
N ARG A 477 -8.60 -7.76 -26.08
CA ARG A 477 -8.31 -8.81 -25.09
C ARG A 477 -7.71 -8.29 -23.79
N PHE A 478 -7.24 -7.03 -23.78
CA PHE A 478 -6.85 -6.38 -22.54
C PHE A 478 -8.09 -5.94 -21.78
N ASP A 479 -8.11 -6.20 -20.48
CA ASP A 479 -9.19 -5.73 -19.62
C ASP A 479 -9.13 -4.20 -19.43
N ALA A 480 -7.92 -3.63 -19.50
CA ALA A 480 -7.72 -2.18 -19.55
C ALA A 480 -6.41 -1.78 -20.24
N ILE A 481 -6.48 -0.68 -20.99
CA ILE A 481 -5.32 0.05 -21.50
C ILE A 481 -5.07 1.23 -20.55
N CYS A 482 -3.89 1.25 -19.92
CA CYS A 482 -3.50 2.26 -18.95
C CYS A 482 -2.48 3.21 -19.58
N HIS A 483 -2.89 4.46 -19.79
CA HIS A 483 -2.03 5.50 -20.37
C HIS A 483 -1.15 6.14 -19.30
N PHE A 484 0.15 6.15 -19.55
CA PHE A 484 1.15 6.79 -18.70
C PHE A 484 1.58 8.12 -19.29
N GLN A 485 1.51 9.17 -18.49
CA GLN A 485 1.85 10.53 -18.89
C GLN A 485 3.33 10.85 -18.61
N PRO A 486 3.98 11.73 -19.40
CA PRO A 486 5.31 12.23 -19.09
C PRO A 486 5.37 12.91 -17.71
N LEU A 487 6.45 12.67 -16.97
CA LEU A 487 6.62 13.24 -15.63
C LEU A 487 6.95 14.74 -15.70
N THR A 488 6.33 15.50 -14.82
CA THR A 488 6.62 16.93 -14.60
C THR A 488 7.94 17.11 -13.85
N LYS A 489 8.61 18.26 -14.02
CA LYS A 489 9.85 18.59 -13.27
C LYS A 489 9.67 18.49 -11.76
N VAL A 490 8.48 18.80 -11.25
CA VAL A 490 8.14 18.69 -9.82
C VAL A 490 8.12 17.23 -9.38
N GLU A 491 7.49 16.35 -10.15
CA GLU A 491 7.47 14.90 -9.86
C GLU A 491 8.87 14.29 -9.92
N ILE A 492 9.66 14.67 -10.92
CA ILE A 492 11.04 14.16 -11.06
C ILE A 492 11.92 14.61 -9.89
N ARG A 493 11.75 15.85 -9.40
CA ARG A 493 12.44 16.32 -8.20
C ARG A 493 12.08 15.48 -6.98
N LYS A 494 10.79 15.14 -6.78
CA LYS A 494 10.36 14.23 -5.71
C LYS A 494 10.96 12.83 -5.85
N ILE A 495 11.02 12.28 -7.08
CA ILE A 495 11.67 11.00 -7.36
C ILE A 495 13.16 11.07 -6.98
N ALA A 496 13.87 12.13 -7.40
CA ALA A 496 15.28 12.32 -7.07
C ALA A 496 15.53 12.36 -5.57
N GLN A 497 14.71 13.10 -4.81
CA GLN A 497 14.81 13.14 -3.35
C GLN A 497 14.64 11.76 -2.71
N ARG A 498 13.67 10.97 -3.19
CA ARG A 498 13.44 9.61 -2.68
C ARG A 498 14.62 8.69 -2.96
N GLU A 499 15.16 8.69 -4.18
CA GLU A 499 16.30 7.86 -4.54
C GLU A 499 17.58 8.29 -3.80
N VAL A 500 17.77 9.59 -3.55
CA VAL A 500 18.85 10.10 -2.68
C VAL A 500 18.68 9.54 -1.26
N GLY A 501 17.47 9.56 -0.69
CA GLY A 501 17.19 8.96 0.62
C GLY A 501 17.59 7.50 0.71
N ARG A 502 17.30 6.69 -0.32
CA ARG A 502 17.72 5.28 -0.38
C ARG A 502 19.24 5.09 -0.41
N VAL A 503 19.98 6.01 -1.04
CA VAL A 503 21.45 5.98 -1.01
C VAL A 503 21.95 6.19 0.42
N LEU A 504 21.31 7.07 1.20
CA LEU A 504 21.68 7.35 2.59
C LEU A 504 21.40 6.16 3.54
N GLU A 505 20.48 5.26 3.19
CA GLU A 505 20.17 4.05 3.98
C GLU A 505 21.20 2.92 3.80
N ARG A 506 22.11 3.01 2.83
CA ARG A 506 23.10 1.97 2.53
C ARG A 506 24.01 1.70 3.72
N GLU A 507 24.48 0.46 3.84
CA GLU A 507 25.30 0.01 4.97
C GLU A 507 26.57 0.86 5.17
N GLY A 508 27.21 1.30 4.08
CA GLY A 508 28.39 2.17 4.12
C GLY A 508 28.17 3.51 4.83
N ILE A 509 26.93 3.97 4.96
CA ILE A 509 26.55 5.21 5.66
C ILE A 509 25.88 4.85 6.99
N ARG A 510 24.86 3.99 6.95
CA ARG A 510 24.02 3.64 8.11
C ARG A 510 24.75 2.83 9.18
N VAL A 511 25.51 1.79 8.81
CA VAL A 511 26.27 0.97 9.78
C VAL A 511 27.44 1.76 10.37
N ARG A 512 28.03 2.64 9.56
CA ARG A 512 29.09 3.55 10.01
C ARG A 512 28.55 4.73 10.83
N GLY A 513 27.22 4.89 10.90
CA GLY A 513 26.56 5.95 11.66
C GLY A 513 26.90 7.36 11.18
N LEU A 514 27.13 7.57 9.88
CA LEU A 514 27.47 8.89 9.32
C LEU A 514 26.20 9.75 9.18
N ASP A 515 26.31 11.04 9.49
CA ASP A 515 25.21 12.01 9.30
C ASP A 515 25.44 12.75 7.99
N VAL A 516 24.69 12.41 6.95
CA VAL A 516 24.94 12.90 5.58
C VAL A 516 23.84 13.87 5.17
N GLU A 517 24.21 15.13 4.96
CA GLU A 517 23.29 16.17 4.47
C GLU A 517 23.57 16.47 2.98
N VAL A 518 22.56 16.27 2.13
CA VAL A 518 22.62 16.60 0.70
C VAL A 518 21.93 17.93 0.46
N THR A 519 22.67 18.93 -0.03
CA THR A 519 22.10 20.25 -0.30
C THR A 519 21.05 20.23 -1.43
N PRO A 520 19.99 21.06 -1.39
CA PRO A 520 18.96 21.11 -2.45
C PRO A 520 19.53 21.36 -3.84
N ALA A 521 20.61 22.15 -3.93
CA ALA A 521 21.28 22.43 -5.20
C ALA A 521 21.85 21.15 -5.85
N VAL A 522 22.33 20.19 -5.07
CA VAL A 522 22.81 18.89 -5.57
C VAL A 522 21.65 18.10 -6.16
N VAL A 523 20.49 18.09 -5.50
CA VAL A 523 19.27 17.43 -6.02
C VAL A 523 18.85 18.06 -7.35
N ASP A 524 18.90 19.39 -7.44
CA ASP A 524 18.52 20.12 -8.66
C ASP A 524 19.47 19.82 -9.82
N LEU A 525 20.78 19.75 -9.56
CA LEU A 525 21.78 19.34 -10.54
C LEU A 525 21.58 17.89 -11.00
N LEU A 526 21.22 16.98 -10.08
CA LEU A 526 20.92 15.59 -10.40
C LEU A 526 19.66 15.48 -11.28
N VAL A 527 18.65 16.30 -11.04
CA VAL A 527 17.45 16.38 -11.90
C VAL A 527 17.82 16.93 -13.27
N GLU A 528 18.58 18.02 -13.36
CA GLU A 528 19.00 18.62 -14.63
C GLU A 528 19.82 17.66 -15.51
N ARG A 529 20.72 16.88 -14.90
CA ARG A 529 21.57 15.92 -15.63
C ARG A 529 20.91 14.55 -15.84
N GLY A 530 20.04 14.14 -14.93
CA GLY A 530 19.44 12.81 -14.88
C GLY A 530 18.07 12.71 -15.58
N TYR A 531 17.44 13.85 -15.91
CA TYR A 531 16.15 13.89 -16.59
C TYR A 531 16.30 14.20 -18.08
N SER A 532 15.64 13.39 -18.91
CA SER A 532 15.36 13.73 -20.30
C SER A 532 13.88 13.49 -20.59
N PRO A 533 13.19 14.40 -21.30
CA PRO A 533 11.81 14.18 -21.76
C PRO A 533 11.64 12.89 -22.58
N GLU A 534 12.69 12.41 -23.26
CA GLU A 534 12.63 11.22 -24.10
C GLU A 534 12.77 9.90 -23.33
N PHE A 535 13.54 9.93 -22.22
CA PHE A 535 13.95 8.74 -21.46
C PHE A 535 13.43 8.72 -20.01
N GLY A 536 12.67 9.74 -19.61
CA GLY A 536 12.11 9.88 -18.27
C GLY A 536 13.17 9.94 -17.18
N ALA A 537 12.87 9.32 -16.03
CA ALA A 537 13.78 9.24 -14.88
C ALA A 537 14.83 8.11 -15.00
N ARG A 538 14.94 7.43 -16.15
CA ARG A 538 15.77 6.23 -16.32
C ARG A 538 17.26 6.49 -16.07
N TYR A 539 17.76 7.67 -16.42
CA TYR A 539 19.15 8.05 -16.21
C TYR A 539 19.44 8.66 -14.84
N LEU A 540 18.39 9.02 -14.09
CA LEU A 540 18.51 9.67 -12.79
C LEU A 540 19.26 8.80 -11.79
N GLN A 541 18.95 7.50 -11.73
CA GLN A 541 19.64 6.57 -10.84
C GLN A 541 21.13 6.44 -11.19
N ARG A 542 21.46 6.34 -12.48
CA ARG A 542 22.85 6.28 -12.95
C ARG A 542 23.60 7.56 -12.61
N GLU A 543 22.97 8.71 -12.75
CA GLU A 543 23.57 9.99 -12.41
C GLU A 543 23.76 10.17 -10.90
N ILE A 544 22.81 9.69 -10.08
CA ILE A 544 22.96 9.62 -8.62
C ILE A 544 24.17 8.75 -8.24
N GLU A 545 24.32 7.57 -8.84
CA GLU A 545 25.47 6.70 -8.56
C GLU A 545 26.79 7.34 -8.98
N LYS A 546 26.84 7.88 -10.20
CA LYS A 546 28.05 8.48 -10.77
C LYS A 546 28.49 9.74 -10.02
N THR A 547 27.55 10.53 -9.54
CA THR A 547 27.82 11.86 -9.00
C THR A 547 27.74 11.88 -7.47
N LEU A 548 26.62 11.47 -6.87
CA LEU A 548 26.42 11.49 -5.42
C LEU A 548 27.15 10.32 -4.72
N THR A 549 26.89 9.08 -5.13
CA THR A 549 27.50 7.91 -4.47
C THR A 549 29.02 7.94 -4.62
N ALA A 550 29.54 8.29 -5.79
CA ALA A 550 30.98 8.42 -6.02
C ALA A 550 31.63 9.48 -5.12
N ALA A 551 30.99 10.66 -4.96
CA ALA A 551 31.50 11.71 -4.08
C ALA A 551 31.56 11.25 -2.62
N LEU A 552 30.52 10.57 -2.13
CA LEU A 552 30.47 10.00 -0.79
C LEU A 552 31.52 8.88 -0.62
N ALA A 553 31.64 7.98 -1.60
CA ALA A 553 32.60 6.88 -1.56
C ALA A 553 34.04 7.39 -1.48
N VAL A 554 34.38 8.43 -2.24
CA VAL A 554 35.72 9.05 -2.20
C VAL A 554 36.01 9.64 -0.81
N GLU A 555 35.08 10.35 -0.19
CA GLU A 555 35.29 10.95 1.14
C GLU A 555 35.39 9.88 2.24
N ILE A 556 34.53 8.87 2.17
CA ILE A 556 34.51 7.72 3.09
C ILE A 556 35.78 6.86 2.96
N ALA A 557 36.35 6.74 1.75
CA ALA A 557 37.57 5.98 1.51
C ALA A 557 38.83 6.77 1.89
N ARG A 558 38.82 8.10 1.71
CA ARG A 558 39.98 8.97 2.00
C ARG A 558 40.26 9.12 3.49
N ARG A 559 39.23 9.04 4.34
CA ARG A 559 39.35 9.29 5.79
C ARG A 559 38.58 8.24 6.56
N GLN A 560 39.14 7.79 7.68
CA GLN A 560 38.43 6.92 8.61
C GLN A 560 37.48 7.79 9.45
N LEU A 561 36.25 7.95 8.95
CA LEU A 561 35.22 8.76 9.60
C LEU A 561 34.64 8.02 10.81
N ARG A 562 34.53 8.70 11.95
CA ARG A 562 33.91 8.14 13.16
C ARG A 562 32.38 8.16 13.02
N PRO A 563 31.65 7.27 13.69
CA PRO A 563 30.20 7.39 13.81
C PRO A 563 29.81 8.77 14.37
N GLY A 564 28.80 9.39 13.76
CA GLY A 564 28.31 10.73 14.07
C GLY A 564 29.04 11.87 13.36
N THR A 565 30.02 11.60 12.49
CA THR A 565 30.69 12.66 11.72
C THR A 565 29.72 13.25 10.69
N PRO A 566 29.46 14.58 10.69
CA PRO A 566 28.65 15.22 9.68
C PRO A 566 29.42 15.30 8.36
N VAL A 567 28.80 14.78 7.30
CA VAL A 567 29.31 14.79 5.92
C VAL A 567 28.35 15.60 5.09
N ARG A 568 28.78 16.78 4.65
CA ARG A 568 27.96 17.65 3.80
C ARG A 568 28.29 17.43 2.34
N VAL A 569 27.26 17.30 1.50
CA VAL A 569 27.40 17.18 0.05
C VAL A 569 26.95 18.47 -0.63
N GLU A 570 27.89 19.14 -1.29
CA GLU A 570 27.70 20.43 -1.95
C GLU A 570 28.26 20.48 -3.38
N ILE A 571 27.85 21.48 -4.14
CA ILE A 571 28.38 21.77 -5.47
C ILE A 571 29.50 22.81 -5.33
N ARG A 572 30.68 22.53 -5.87
CA ARG A 572 31.79 23.50 -5.94
C ARG A 572 32.11 23.97 -7.37
N PRO A 573 32.39 25.27 -7.57
CA PRO A 573 33.03 25.78 -8.77
C PRO A 573 34.56 25.52 -8.77
N PRO A 574 35.21 25.36 -9.94
CA PRO A 574 34.68 25.40 -11.30
C PRO A 574 34.16 24.01 -11.77
N GLY A 575 33.11 24.01 -12.59
CA GLY A 575 32.62 22.80 -13.30
C GLY A 575 31.47 22.03 -12.63
N ASN A 576 30.75 22.63 -11.67
CA ASN A 576 29.62 22.01 -10.96
C ASN A 576 29.93 20.56 -10.51
N ARG A 577 31.07 20.37 -9.84
CA ARG A 577 31.45 19.06 -9.28
C ARG A 577 30.79 18.91 -7.91
N VAL A 578 30.15 17.77 -7.70
CA VAL A 578 29.60 17.38 -6.40
C VAL A 578 30.74 16.84 -5.55
N VAL A 579 30.91 17.40 -4.36
CA VAL A 579 31.96 17.01 -3.41
C VAL A 579 31.30 16.74 -2.07
N ALA A 580 31.67 15.61 -1.45
CA ALA A 580 31.32 15.31 -0.07
C ALA A 580 32.48 15.74 0.83
N MET A 581 32.17 16.38 1.96
CA MET A 581 33.18 16.86 2.89
C MET A 581 32.79 16.52 4.32
N ALA A 582 33.67 15.80 5.02
CA ALA A 582 33.55 15.58 6.44
C ALA A 582 34.12 16.79 7.21
N GLU A 583 33.31 17.38 8.09
CA GLU A 583 33.78 18.41 9.02
C GLU A 583 34.48 17.77 10.23
N ALA A 584 35.63 18.31 10.64
CA ALA A 584 36.38 17.83 11.79
C ALA A 584 35.81 18.40 13.09
N LEU A 585 35.35 17.52 14.00
CA LEU A 585 34.79 17.93 15.29
C LEU A 585 35.89 18.12 16.38
N PRO A 586 35.89 19.22 17.15
CA PRO A 586 36.62 19.32 18.40
C PRO A 586 35.97 18.43 19.50
N SER A 587 36.78 17.98 20.47
CA SER A 587 36.37 17.05 21.55
C SER A 587 35.23 17.59 22.45
N PRO A 588 34.40 16.72 23.03
CA PRO A 588 33.05 17.07 23.46
C PRO A 588 33.01 17.79 24.83
N ARG A 589 32.38 18.96 24.85
CA ARG A 589 31.54 19.39 25.98
C ARG A 589 30.18 18.75 25.74
N GLU A 590 29.50 18.30 26.80
CA GLU A 590 28.14 17.71 26.70
C GLU A 590 27.29 18.46 25.67
N GLU A 591 26.66 17.72 24.75
CA GLU A 591 25.84 18.30 23.69
C GLU A 591 24.70 19.08 24.35
N THR A 592 24.72 20.41 24.19
CA THR A 592 23.71 21.30 24.79
C THR A 592 23.00 22.07 23.69
N ALA A 593 21.67 21.96 23.64
CA ALA A 593 20.88 22.74 22.70
C ALA A 593 20.57 24.12 23.27
N ARG A 594 20.61 25.15 22.42
CA ARG A 594 20.10 26.48 22.75
C ARG A 594 18.59 26.51 22.48
N LEU A 595 17.82 26.91 23.49
CA LEU A 595 16.37 26.92 23.45
C LEU A 595 15.84 28.21 24.08
N ALA A 596 14.80 28.81 23.52
CA ALA A 596 14.16 30.00 24.09
C ALA A 596 12.84 29.63 24.80
N LEU A 597 12.89 29.38 26.11
CA LEU A 597 11.70 28.96 26.87
C LEU A 597 10.87 30.15 27.35
N PRO A 598 9.53 30.12 27.26
CA PRO A 598 8.67 31.10 27.90
C PRO A 598 8.80 31.03 29.43
N THR A 599 8.80 32.19 30.10
CA THR A 599 9.01 32.30 31.57
C THR A 599 7.71 32.25 32.35
N GLU A 600 7.61 31.63 33.53
CA GLU A 600 6.32 31.46 34.29
C GLU A 600 5.35 32.66 34.33
N LYS A 601 5.83 33.92 34.23
CA LYS A 601 4.99 35.15 34.20
C LYS A 601 4.88 35.88 32.85
N SER A 602 5.66 35.53 31.81
CA SER A 602 5.53 36.11 30.46
C SER A 602 5.81 35.11 29.32
N VAL A 603 5.14 35.28 28.17
CA VAL A 603 5.44 34.56 26.91
C VAL A 603 6.80 34.95 26.32
N ALA A 604 7.44 36.00 26.85
CA ALA A 604 8.81 36.35 26.53
C ALA A 604 9.76 35.18 26.84
N ALA A 605 10.62 34.87 25.87
CA ALA A 605 11.45 33.68 25.88
C ALA A 605 12.85 33.96 26.44
N VAL A 606 13.29 33.15 27.42
CA VAL A 606 14.66 33.18 27.96
C VAL A 606 15.49 32.11 27.27
N LYS A 607 16.62 32.52 26.69
CA LYS A 607 17.56 31.60 26.05
C LYS A 607 18.32 30.81 27.11
N ARG A 608 18.18 29.49 27.09
CA ARG A 608 18.91 28.56 27.95
C ARG A 608 19.68 27.56 27.08
N ARG A 609 20.82 27.10 27.57
CA ARG A 609 21.50 25.92 27.03
C ARG A 609 21.13 24.75 27.91
N LEU A 610 20.54 23.72 27.33
CA LEU A 610 20.08 22.55 28.05
C LEU A 610 20.70 21.31 27.40
N ASP A 611 21.27 20.45 28.24
CA ASP A 611 21.68 19.11 27.86
C ASP A 611 20.44 18.22 27.69
N LYS A 612 20.63 17.02 27.14
CA LYS A 612 19.55 16.06 26.92
C LYS A 612 18.76 15.74 28.19
N LYS A 613 19.45 15.61 29.33
CA LYS A 613 18.81 15.31 30.62
C LYS A 613 17.91 16.47 31.07
N SER A 614 18.38 17.71 30.98
CA SER A 614 17.59 18.88 31.35
C SER A 614 16.45 19.15 30.36
N LEU A 615 16.62 18.85 29.07
CA LEU A 615 15.54 18.91 28.08
C LEU A 615 14.44 17.88 28.37
N LEU A 616 14.79 16.67 28.77
CA LEU A 616 13.82 15.66 29.19
C LEU A 616 13.05 16.10 30.43
N ALA A 617 13.75 16.65 31.43
CA ALA A 617 13.11 17.17 32.64
C ALA A 617 12.16 18.34 32.34
N GLU A 618 12.52 19.21 31.39
CA GLU A 618 11.65 20.30 30.94
C GLU A 618 10.42 19.76 30.20
N MET A 619 10.60 18.74 29.35
CA MET A 619 9.47 18.08 28.69
C MET A 619 8.53 17.38 29.66
N ASP A 620 9.05 16.71 30.69
CA ASP A 620 8.23 16.10 31.74
C ASP A 620 7.38 17.15 32.46
N ARG A 621 7.93 18.35 32.71
CA ARG A 621 7.17 19.50 33.26
C ARG A 621 6.09 19.99 32.30
N LEU A 622 6.39 20.12 31.01
CA LEU A 622 5.44 20.56 29.99
C LEU A 622 4.30 19.57 29.80
N VAL A 623 4.58 18.27 29.78
CA VAL A 623 3.55 17.21 29.77
C VAL A 623 2.67 17.30 31.02
N GLY A 624 3.26 17.51 32.20
CA GLY A 624 2.51 17.71 33.44
C GLY A 624 1.58 18.93 33.39
N ARG A 625 2.05 20.05 32.84
CA ARG A 625 1.24 21.28 32.66
C ARG A 625 0.12 21.10 31.63
N ALA A 626 0.40 20.43 30.50
CA ALA A 626 -0.63 20.09 29.52
C ALA A 626 -1.74 19.22 30.12
N ARG A 627 -1.37 18.22 30.95
CA ARG A 627 -2.34 17.40 31.70
C ARG A 627 -3.11 18.20 32.75
N ALA A 628 -2.45 19.13 33.45
CA ALA A 628 -3.13 20.00 34.40
C ALA A 628 -4.17 20.89 33.72
N LEU A 629 -3.95 21.33 32.48
CA LEU A 629 -4.96 22.03 31.68
C LEU A 629 -6.20 21.15 31.46
N SER A 630 -6.01 19.89 31.09
CA SER A 630 -7.09 18.91 30.93
C SER A 630 -7.89 18.71 32.22
N VAL A 631 -7.23 18.64 33.38
CA VAL A 631 -7.89 18.53 34.69
C VAL A 631 -8.63 19.81 35.07
N SER A 632 -8.00 20.98 34.92
CA SER A 632 -8.60 22.29 35.25
C SER A 632 -9.79 22.64 34.36
N ALA A 633 -9.81 22.14 33.12
CA ALA A 633 -10.93 22.24 32.20
C ALA A 633 -12.10 21.28 32.55
N ASN A 634 -11.95 20.43 33.58
CA ASN A 634 -12.90 19.40 33.96
C ASN A 634 -13.27 18.47 32.78
N ARG A 635 -12.24 17.94 32.11
CA ARG A 635 -12.36 17.06 30.94
C ARG A 635 -13.42 15.95 31.09
N PRO A 636 -13.56 15.24 32.21
CA PRO A 636 -14.59 14.21 32.35
C PRO A 636 -16.01 14.75 32.15
N ARG A 637 -16.31 15.95 32.66
CA ARG A 637 -17.60 16.61 32.49
C ARG A 637 -17.81 17.11 31.06
N LEU A 638 -16.74 17.55 30.40
CA LEU A 638 -16.78 17.91 28.97
C LEU A 638 -17.04 16.68 28.11
N GLU A 639 -16.38 15.55 28.37
CA GLU A 639 -16.59 14.28 27.66
C GLU A 639 -17.99 13.71 27.87
N GLU A 640 -18.52 13.78 29.09
CA GLU A 640 -19.92 13.44 29.40
C GLU A 640 -20.88 14.30 28.58
N ARG A 641 -20.69 15.63 28.60
CA ARG A 641 -21.50 16.56 27.83
C ARG A 641 -21.33 16.40 26.32
N ARG A 642 -20.14 16.00 25.84
CA ARG A 642 -19.91 15.61 24.43
C ARG A 642 -20.74 14.41 24.06
N SER A 643 -20.76 13.38 24.90
CA SER A 643 -21.51 12.15 24.68
C SER A 643 -23.01 12.43 24.61
N GLU A 644 -23.54 13.26 25.52
CA GLU A 644 -24.94 13.70 25.50
C GLU A 644 -25.29 14.45 24.21
N LEU A 645 -24.46 15.44 23.82
CA LEU A 645 -24.70 16.25 22.64
C LEU A 645 -24.49 15.45 21.34
N LEU A 646 -23.56 14.49 21.31
CA LEU A 646 -23.35 13.58 20.18
C LEU A 646 -24.54 12.62 20.01
N ALA A 647 -25.07 12.09 21.10
CA ALA A 647 -26.30 11.29 21.07
C ALA A 647 -27.49 12.13 20.57
N ALA A 648 -27.56 13.41 20.96
CA ALA A 648 -28.57 14.34 20.46
C ALA A 648 -28.36 14.69 18.97
N THR A 649 -27.12 14.81 18.48
CA THR A 649 -26.85 15.08 17.05
C THR A 649 -27.14 13.87 16.15
N GLN A 650 -27.08 12.65 16.69
CA GLN A 650 -27.39 11.40 15.99
C GLN A 650 -28.86 10.98 16.12
N ALA A 651 -29.68 11.74 16.84
CA ALA A 651 -31.10 11.42 17.04
C ALA A 651 -31.86 11.48 15.69
N PRO A 652 -32.66 10.45 15.33
CA PRO A 652 -33.33 10.36 14.03
C PRO A 652 -34.26 11.55 13.72
N ASN A 653 -34.80 12.19 14.76
CA ASN A 653 -35.75 13.28 14.71
C ASN A 653 -35.13 14.67 14.91
N LEU A 654 -33.79 14.78 14.98
CA LEU A 654 -33.14 16.07 15.22
C LEU A 654 -33.49 17.10 14.15
N TRP A 655 -33.54 16.67 12.89
CA TRP A 655 -33.76 17.53 11.73
C TRP A 655 -35.21 17.94 11.53
N ASP A 656 -36.14 17.36 12.30
CA ASP A 656 -37.57 17.72 12.29
C ASP A 656 -37.80 19.10 12.94
N ASP A 657 -36.86 19.55 13.80
CA ASP A 657 -36.88 20.87 14.45
C ASP A 657 -35.55 21.60 14.15
N PRO A 658 -35.52 22.48 13.13
CA PRO A 658 -34.33 23.22 12.73
C PRO A 658 -33.74 24.11 13.85
N GLU A 659 -34.56 24.63 14.76
CA GLU A 659 -34.08 25.47 15.86
C GLU A 659 -33.35 24.62 16.91
N ARG A 660 -33.92 23.46 17.24
CA ARG A 660 -33.30 22.48 18.14
C ARG A 660 -32.02 21.88 17.56
N ALA A 661 -32.00 21.57 16.25
CA ALA A 661 -30.80 21.14 15.55
C ALA A 661 -29.69 22.20 15.62
N ALA A 662 -30.03 23.46 15.31
CA ALA A 662 -29.10 24.58 15.36
C ALA A 662 -28.59 24.86 16.79
N ALA A 663 -29.45 24.74 17.81
CA ALA A 663 -29.05 24.91 19.21
C ALA A 663 -28.12 23.78 19.68
N THR A 664 -28.41 22.53 19.31
CA THR A 664 -27.59 21.35 19.65
C THR A 664 -26.21 21.43 19.00
N LEU A 665 -26.15 21.77 17.70
CA LEU A 665 -24.89 21.96 16.98
C LEU A 665 -24.08 23.16 17.51
N ARG A 666 -24.74 24.26 17.89
CA ARG A 666 -24.08 25.42 18.53
C ARG A 666 -23.47 25.08 19.89
N ALA A 667 -24.07 24.17 20.64
CA ALA A 667 -23.52 23.70 21.92
C ALA A 667 -22.41 22.65 21.73
N PHE A 668 -22.49 21.82 20.69
CA PHE A 668 -21.56 20.70 20.45
C PHE A 668 -20.18 21.16 19.92
N ARG A 669 -20.16 22.03 18.91
CA ARG A 669 -18.93 22.47 18.23
C ARG A 669 -17.85 23.05 19.17
N PRO A 670 -18.13 24.06 20.02
CA PRO A 670 -17.09 24.64 20.88
C PRO A 670 -16.55 23.63 21.91
N LEU A 671 -17.40 22.69 22.34
CA LEU A 671 -17.01 21.65 23.26
C LEU A 671 -16.06 20.63 22.60
N GLU A 672 -16.38 20.21 21.37
CA GLU A 672 -15.53 19.29 20.61
C GLU A 672 -14.18 19.93 20.25
N ALA A 673 -14.17 21.21 19.87
CA ALA A 673 -12.94 21.96 19.62
C ALA A 673 -12.06 22.08 20.88
N GLN A 674 -12.67 22.32 22.04
CA GLN A 674 -11.95 22.38 23.31
C GLN A 674 -11.30 21.03 23.69
N LEU A 675 -11.99 19.91 23.48
CA LEU A 675 -11.43 18.57 23.73
C LEU A 675 -10.31 18.23 22.74
N ASN A 676 -10.51 18.51 21.45
CA ASN A 676 -9.51 18.27 20.42
C ASN A 676 -8.21 19.07 20.65
N GLU A 677 -8.31 20.31 21.15
CA GLU A 677 -7.12 21.12 21.46
C GLU A 677 -6.36 20.57 22.69
N LEU A 678 -7.07 20.05 23.69
CA LEU A 678 -6.45 19.39 24.84
C LEU A 678 -5.71 18.10 24.42
N ASP A 679 -6.33 17.29 23.56
CA ASP A 679 -5.73 16.06 23.01
C ASP A 679 -4.50 16.39 22.16
N ARG A 680 -4.61 17.37 21.26
CA ARG A 680 -3.51 17.84 20.43
C ARG A 680 -2.30 18.26 21.26
N LEU A 681 -2.51 19.03 22.32
CA LEU A 681 -1.41 19.50 23.19
C LEU A 681 -0.72 18.34 23.92
N GLU A 682 -1.49 17.36 24.40
CA GLU A 682 -0.92 16.18 25.07
C GLU A 682 -0.15 15.27 24.10
N GLU A 683 -0.70 15.02 22.92
CA GLU A 683 -0.05 14.23 21.86
C GLU A 683 1.25 14.86 21.40
N ARG A 684 1.25 16.17 21.14
CA ARG A 684 2.45 16.91 20.72
C ARG A 684 3.51 16.98 21.81
N ALA A 685 3.13 17.17 23.06
CA ALA A 685 4.06 17.12 24.17
C ALA A 685 4.69 15.72 24.32
N THR A 686 3.90 14.66 24.12
CA THR A 686 4.37 13.27 24.14
C THR A 686 5.32 12.97 22.98
N PHE A 687 5.01 13.46 21.78
CA PHE A 687 5.86 13.33 20.59
C PHE A 687 7.20 14.08 20.76
N ALA A 688 7.17 15.35 21.19
CA ALA A 688 8.38 16.13 21.43
C ALA A 688 9.27 15.48 22.51
N ARG A 689 8.67 14.94 23.57
CA ARG A 689 9.39 14.16 24.60
C ARG A 689 10.07 12.92 24.02
N ARG A 690 9.41 12.20 23.11
CA ARG A 690 10.00 11.07 22.39
C ARG A 690 11.19 11.49 21.53
N LEU A 691 11.09 12.60 20.81
CA LEU A 691 12.19 13.16 20.02
C LEU A 691 13.40 13.52 20.88
N VAL A 692 13.20 14.16 22.04
CA VAL A 692 14.32 14.45 22.97
C VAL A 692 14.94 13.15 23.49
N ARG A 693 14.14 12.12 23.80
CA ARG A 693 14.64 10.82 24.26
C ARG A 693 15.48 10.11 23.20
N GLU A 694 15.04 10.18 21.95
CA GLU A 694 15.65 9.49 20.81
C GLU A 694 16.78 10.30 20.16
N ALA A 695 16.90 11.60 20.46
CA ALA A 695 17.97 12.46 19.96
C ALA A 695 19.36 11.93 20.35
N LYS A 696 20.19 11.74 19.34
CA LYS A 696 21.60 11.35 19.41
C LYS A 696 22.39 12.39 18.62
N GLY A 697 23.30 13.11 19.26
CA GLY A 697 24.05 14.17 18.58
C GLY A 697 23.48 15.57 18.82
N GLU A 698 24.35 16.57 18.76
CA GLU A 698 23.99 17.99 18.88
C GLU A 698 22.96 18.48 17.84
N PRO A 699 22.97 18.04 16.56
CA PRO A 699 21.97 18.45 15.57
C PRO A 699 20.56 17.92 15.89
N GLN A 700 20.47 16.65 16.29
CA GLN A 700 19.20 16.04 16.68
C GLN A 700 18.69 16.65 18.00
N LEU A 701 19.59 16.97 18.92
CA LEU A 701 19.26 17.67 20.16
C LEU A 701 18.77 19.10 19.89
N ALA A 702 19.36 19.81 18.93
CA ALA A 702 18.92 21.14 18.50
C ALA A 702 17.55 21.10 17.79
N SER A 703 17.31 20.08 16.97
CA SER A 703 16.00 19.86 16.33
C SER A 703 14.92 19.52 17.37
N ALA A 704 15.21 18.59 18.28
CA ALA A 704 14.32 18.25 19.39
C ALA A 704 14.08 19.45 20.30
N ALA A 705 15.10 20.26 20.59
CA ALA A 705 14.98 21.50 21.33
C ALA A 705 14.04 22.51 20.67
N LYS A 706 14.06 22.64 19.34
CA LYS A 706 13.10 23.48 18.63
C LYS A 706 11.66 23.01 18.85
N GLN A 707 11.43 21.69 18.84
CA GLN A 707 10.12 21.11 19.12
C GLN A 707 9.68 21.35 20.58
N VAL A 708 10.60 21.23 21.53
CA VAL A 708 10.35 21.59 22.94
C VAL A 708 9.99 23.06 23.08
N GLU A 709 10.65 23.96 22.35
CA GLU A 709 10.33 25.40 22.34
C GLU A 709 8.91 25.67 21.84
N GLU A 710 8.52 25.01 20.75
CA GLU A 710 7.17 25.13 20.17
C GLU A 710 6.10 24.62 21.15
N VAL A 711 6.29 23.44 21.73
CA VAL A 711 5.37 22.89 22.74
C VAL A 711 5.29 23.79 23.98
N ALA A 712 6.42 24.31 24.46
CA ALA A 712 6.44 25.21 25.61
C ALA A 712 5.62 26.48 25.37
N ARG A 713 5.68 27.03 24.14
CA ARG A 713 4.91 28.20 23.72
C ARG A 713 3.41 27.90 23.65
N GLU A 714 3.05 26.75 23.12
CA GLU A 714 1.65 26.34 22.96
C GLU A 714 0.97 26.02 24.28
N VAL A 715 1.61 25.22 25.15
CA VAL A 715 1.10 24.94 26.50
C VAL A 715 0.90 26.24 27.27
N ARG A 716 1.85 27.16 27.15
CA ARG A 716 1.77 28.46 27.81
C ARG A 716 0.59 29.29 27.29
N MET A 717 0.39 29.29 25.99
CA MET A 717 -0.71 30.02 25.36
C MET A 717 -2.07 29.44 25.76
N ALA A 718 -2.18 28.10 25.83
CA ALA A 718 -3.38 27.42 26.28
C ALA A 718 -3.72 27.74 27.75
N GLU A 719 -2.72 27.85 28.63
CA GLU A 719 -2.93 28.31 30.02
C GLU A 719 -3.50 29.74 30.09
N VAL A 720 -3.00 30.65 29.25
CA VAL A 720 -3.46 32.04 29.16
C VAL A 720 -4.90 32.13 28.64
N LEU A 721 -5.28 31.26 27.69
CA LEU A 721 -6.64 31.20 27.14
C LEU A 721 -7.64 30.53 28.09
N GLY A 722 -7.22 29.46 28.75
CA GLY A 722 -8.05 28.76 29.72
C GLY A 722 -8.40 29.65 30.91
N SER A 723 -7.44 30.45 31.39
CA SER A 723 -7.65 31.39 32.50
C SER A 723 -8.51 32.61 32.17
N SER A 724 -8.59 33.00 30.89
CA SER A 724 -9.38 34.15 30.42
C SER A 724 -10.78 33.78 29.88
N GLY A 725 -11.08 32.48 29.76
CA GLY A 725 -12.33 32.00 29.14
C GLY A 725 -12.41 32.20 27.62
N ALA A 726 -11.33 32.68 26.99
CA ALA A 726 -11.28 32.95 25.56
C ALA A 726 -11.20 31.67 24.70
N MET A 727 -10.84 30.53 25.30
CA MET A 727 -10.73 29.24 24.62
C MET A 727 -12.06 28.73 24.03
N GLY A 728 -13.20 29.18 24.56
CA GLY A 728 -14.55 28.84 24.06
C GLY A 728 -15.17 29.89 23.13
N GLN A 729 -14.46 30.98 22.81
CA GLN A 729 -14.97 32.07 21.99
C GLN A 729 -14.74 31.76 20.49
N GLY A 730 -15.57 30.88 19.92
CA GLY A 730 -15.74 30.67 18.47
C GLY A 730 -14.53 30.13 17.69
N ASP A 731 -14.74 29.03 16.96
CA ASP A 731 -13.70 28.38 16.13
C ASP A 731 -13.49 29.02 14.76
N GLU A 732 -14.25 30.07 14.45
CA GLU A 732 -14.17 30.80 13.19
C GLU A 732 -13.97 32.29 13.49
N ALA A 733 -12.94 32.86 12.89
CA ALA A 733 -12.64 34.28 12.91
C ALA A 733 -12.65 34.85 11.49
N LEU A 734 -13.38 35.95 11.30
CA LEU A 734 -13.32 36.75 10.08
C LEU A 734 -12.45 37.98 10.35
N VAL A 735 -11.26 38.02 9.75
CA VAL A 735 -10.30 39.13 9.87
C VAL A 735 -10.53 40.08 8.69
N ASP A 736 -11.18 41.20 8.96
CA ASP A 736 -11.43 42.29 8.02
C ASP A 736 -10.27 43.29 8.06
N ILE A 737 -9.52 43.39 6.96
CA ILE A 737 -8.39 44.30 6.80
C ILE A 737 -8.75 45.32 5.72
N SER A 738 -8.78 46.60 6.09
CA SER A 738 -9.20 47.68 5.18
C SER A 738 -8.34 48.93 5.34
N THR A 739 -8.27 49.74 4.28
CA THR A 739 -7.61 51.06 4.32
C THR A 739 -8.50 52.12 3.69
N SER A 740 -8.60 53.29 4.32
CA SER A 740 -9.43 54.42 3.86
C SER A 740 -8.68 55.43 3.00
N GLU A 741 -7.36 55.27 2.82
CA GLU A 741 -6.49 56.21 2.12
C GLU A 741 -5.99 55.59 0.81
N THR A 742 -6.14 56.27 -0.32
CA THR A 742 -5.69 55.83 -1.66
C THR A 742 -4.21 56.17 -1.94
N ALA A 743 -3.39 56.28 -0.88
CA ALA A 743 -1.97 56.60 -1.00
C ALA A 743 -1.14 55.43 -1.57
N GLU A 744 -0.05 55.76 -2.26
CA GLU A 744 0.85 54.80 -2.90
C GLU A 744 1.42 53.78 -1.87
N GLY A 745 1.16 52.49 -2.11
CA GLY A 745 1.64 51.38 -1.27
C GLY A 745 0.68 50.89 -0.16
N GLN A 746 -0.51 51.50 0.02
CA GLN A 746 -1.49 51.03 1.01
C GLN A 746 -2.05 49.63 0.68
N GLU A 747 -2.21 49.30 -0.62
CA GLU A 747 -2.56 47.94 -1.05
C GLU A 747 -1.51 46.92 -0.62
N THR A 748 -0.22 47.27 -0.77
CA THR A 748 0.89 46.43 -0.33
C THR A 748 0.84 46.19 1.16
N TRP A 749 0.48 47.20 1.96
CA TRP A 749 0.36 47.06 3.41
C TRP A 749 -0.82 46.16 3.83
N VAL A 750 -1.97 46.28 3.17
CA VAL A 750 -3.11 45.37 3.37
C VAL A 750 -2.72 43.93 3.02
N ARG A 751 -2.01 43.72 1.90
CA ARG A 751 -1.51 42.40 1.47
C ARG A 751 -0.51 41.81 2.47
N GLU A 752 0.44 42.60 2.95
CA GLU A 752 1.41 42.17 3.95
C GLU A 752 0.75 41.78 5.28
N LEU A 753 -0.26 42.52 5.74
CA LEU A 753 -1.04 42.14 6.93
C LEU A 753 -1.87 40.89 6.69
N ALA A 754 -2.44 40.70 5.49
CA ALA A 754 -3.16 39.48 5.14
C ALA A 754 -2.23 38.26 5.20
N THR A 755 -1.06 38.34 4.57
CA THR A 755 -0.02 37.29 4.63
C THR A 755 0.48 37.04 6.06
N MET A 756 0.52 38.08 6.91
CA MET A 756 0.88 37.93 8.32
C MET A 756 -0.14 37.05 9.07
N TYR A 757 -1.44 37.28 8.89
CA TYR A 757 -2.50 36.47 9.51
C TYR A 757 -2.60 35.06 8.90
N GLU A 758 -2.39 34.92 7.58
CA GLU A 758 -2.26 33.61 6.92
C GLU A 758 -1.10 32.81 7.50
N GLY A 759 0.07 33.43 7.67
CA GLY A 759 1.26 32.79 8.25
C GLY A 759 1.09 32.43 9.73
N TRP A 760 0.24 33.16 10.47
CA TRP A 760 -0.16 32.77 11.83
C TRP A 760 -1.07 31.53 11.82
N ALA A 761 -2.08 31.50 10.95
CA ALA A 761 -3.02 30.39 10.84
C ALA A 761 -2.32 29.10 10.36
N GLN A 762 -1.49 29.18 9.31
CA GLN A 762 -0.73 28.05 8.77
C GLN A 762 0.20 27.42 9.79
N ARG A 763 0.89 28.22 10.62
CA ARG A 763 1.75 27.72 11.69
C ARG A 763 1.00 26.92 12.75
N ARG A 764 -0.27 27.24 12.95
CA ARG A 764 -1.15 26.54 13.89
C ARG A 764 -1.91 25.39 13.24
N GLY A 765 -1.76 25.19 11.93
CA GLY A 765 -2.50 24.19 11.15
C GLY A 765 -3.99 24.54 10.98
N TYR A 766 -4.35 25.83 11.11
CA TYR A 766 -5.72 26.29 10.93
C TYR A 766 -6.00 26.49 9.44
N ALA A 767 -7.24 26.23 9.04
CA ALA A 767 -7.68 26.54 7.69
C ALA A 767 -7.80 28.06 7.55
N VAL A 768 -7.24 28.61 6.48
CA VAL A 768 -7.31 30.04 6.17
C VAL A 768 -7.63 30.25 4.71
N GLU A 769 -8.56 31.16 4.42
CA GLU A 769 -9.00 31.48 3.07
C GLU A 769 -9.41 32.95 2.98
N ALA A 770 -9.02 33.64 1.91
CA ALA A 770 -9.59 34.94 1.55
C ALA A 770 -10.99 34.73 0.95
N VAL A 771 -12.03 35.13 1.68
CA VAL A 771 -13.43 34.85 1.31
C VAL A 771 -14.13 36.02 0.63
N ALA A 772 -13.68 37.25 0.91
CA ALA A 772 -14.23 38.47 0.32
C ALA A 772 -13.17 39.56 0.15
N GLU A 773 -13.37 40.43 -0.84
CA GLU A 773 -12.54 41.59 -1.15
C GLU A 773 -13.38 42.77 -1.67
N ALA A 774 -12.79 43.97 -1.61
CA ALA A 774 -13.31 45.17 -2.27
C ALA A 774 -12.15 46.05 -2.77
N GLU A 775 -12.37 46.76 -3.87
CA GLU A 775 -11.36 47.63 -4.49
C GLU A 775 -11.39 49.06 -3.95
N GLU A 776 -12.59 49.59 -3.63
CA GLU A 776 -12.76 50.95 -3.12
C GLU A 776 -13.73 50.99 -1.92
N PRO A 777 -13.24 51.14 -0.68
CA PRO A 777 -11.83 51.07 -0.25
C PRO A 777 -11.23 49.66 -0.38
N ILE A 778 -9.92 49.58 -0.60
CA ILE A 778 -9.18 48.31 -0.65
C ILE A 778 -9.41 47.53 0.66
N ARG A 779 -9.92 46.31 0.51
CA ARG A 779 -10.30 45.44 1.62
C ARG A 779 -10.07 43.98 1.27
N VAL A 780 -9.66 43.21 2.29
CA VAL A 780 -9.66 41.75 2.26
C VAL A 780 -10.25 41.22 3.55
N VAL A 781 -11.07 40.18 3.44
CA VAL A 781 -11.65 39.45 4.57
C VAL A 781 -11.10 38.04 4.53
N LEU A 782 -10.31 37.69 5.54
CA LEU A 782 -9.80 36.34 5.73
C LEU A 782 -10.72 35.57 6.67
N ARG A 783 -11.10 34.36 6.29
CA ARG A 783 -11.73 33.39 7.17
C ARG A 783 -10.67 32.46 7.72
N ILE A 784 -10.53 32.41 9.04
CA ILE A 784 -9.64 31.51 9.76
C ILE A 784 -10.49 30.56 10.60
N VAL A 785 -10.38 29.26 10.34
CA VAL A 785 -11.12 28.21 11.03
C VAL A 785 -10.14 27.31 11.78
N GLY A 786 -10.30 27.27 13.10
CA GLY A 786 -9.52 26.43 14.00
C GLY A 786 -9.95 26.65 15.47
N PRO A 787 -9.61 25.72 16.37
CA PRO A 787 -10.02 25.78 17.77
C PRO A 787 -9.78 27.16 18.43
N GLY A 788 -10.85 27.84 18.84
CA GLY A 788 -10.78 29.15 19.52
C GLY A 788 -10.20 30.31 18.70
N ALA A 789 -10.16 30.20 17.36
CA ALA A 789 -9.53 31.18 16.47
C ALA A 789 -9.96 32.63 16.72
N TYR A 790 -11.24 32.87 17.03
CA TYR A 790 -11.72 34.22 17.34
C TYR A 790 -11.17 34.73 18.67
N GLY A 791 -11.16 33.91 19.73
CA GLY A 791 -10.56 34.26 21.02
C GLY A 791 -9.10 34.71 20.89
N TYR A 792 -8.30 34.01 20.08
CA TYR A 792 -6.91 34.36 19.80
C TYR A 792 -6.74 35.73 19.12
N LEU A 793 -7.57 36.00 18.11
CA LEU A 793 -7.39 37.17 17.24
C LEU A 793 -8.22 38.38 17.66
N SER A 794 -9.15 38.24 18.61
CA SER A 794 -10.03 39.33 19.07
C SER A 794 -9.28 40.63 19.40
N GLY A 795 -8.10 40.52 20.03
CA GLY A 795 -7.22 41.63 20.40
C GLY A 795 -6.49 42.32 19.25
N GLU A 796 -6.53 41.76 18.05
CA GLU A 796 -5.91 42.33 16.86
C GLU A 796 -6.74 43.49 16.28
N SER A 797 -7.96 43.69 16.75
CA SER A 797 -8.82 44.77 16.27
C SER A 797 -8.24 46.15 16.62
N GLY A 798 -8.00 46.99 15.61
CA GLY A 798 -7.55 48.37 15.76
C GLY A 798 -6.68 48.87 14.60
N LEU A 799 -5.99 50.00 14.80
CA LEU A 799 -5.16 50.61 13.76
C LEU A 799 -3.74 50.01 13.73
N HIS A 800 -3.34 49.46 12.59
CA HIS A 800 -2.00 48.94 12.32
C HIS A 800 -1.23 49.95 11.46
N ARG A 801 -0.16 50.53 12.02
CA ARG A 801 0.63 51.58 11.35
C ARG A 801 2.05 51.09 11.02
N ARG A 802 2.43 51.19 9.75
CA ARG A 802 3.81 51.01 9.30
C ARG A 802 4.54 52.36 9.21
N LEU A 803 5.73 52.41 9.79
CA LEU A 803 6.59 53.59 9.90
C LEU A 803 7.94 53.28 9.26
N GLU A 804 8.22 53.89 8.11
CA GLU A 804 9.45 53.70 7.35
C GLU A 804 9.97 55.05 6.85
N GLU A 805 11.02 55.59 7.48
CA GLU A 805 11.63 56.90 7.19
C GLU A 805 10.59 58.02 6.91
N ASP A 806 10.24 58.28 5.63
CA ASP A 806 9.29 59.31 5.19
C ASP A 806 7.88 58.79 4.80
N LYS A 807 7.64 57.47 4.83
CA LYS A 807 6.36 56.84 4.46
C LYS A 807 5.61 56.34 5.68
N ARG A 808 4.32 56.70 5.78
CA ARG A 808 3.40 56.23 6.81
C ARG A 808 2.21 55.54 6.16
N GLN A 809 2.04 54.26 6.44
CA GLN A 809 0.94 53.45 5.90
C GLN A 809 0.02 53.01 7.03
N ARG A 810 -1.29 52.94 6.76
CA ARG A 810 -2.34 52.76 7.77
C ARG A 810 -3.36 51.76 7.26
N ALA A 811 -3.57 50.70 8.02
CA ALA A 811 -4.63 49.73 7.79
C ALA A 811 -5.40 49.49 9.08
N TYR A 812 -6.72 49.35 8.97
CA TYR A 812 -7.59 48.98 10.07
C TYR A 812 -7.87 47.49 9.98
N VAL A 813 -7.60 46.79 11.09
CA VAL A 813 -7.94 45.38 11.26
C VAL A 813 -9.14 45.30 12.18
N ARG A 814 -10.14 44.50 11.82
CA ARG A 814 -11.28 44.14 12.67
C ARG A 814 -11.43 42.63 12.67
N VAL A 815 -11.70 42.06 13.83
CA VAL A 815 -11.90 40.61 13.97
C VAL A 815 -13.34 40.36 14.40
N HIS A 816 -14.06 39.61 13.58
CA HIS A 816 -15.45 39.23 13.82
C HIS A 816 -15.54 37.74 14.12
N GLN A 817 -16.47 37.35 14.98
CA GLN A 817 -16.79 35.95 15.21
C GLN A 817 -17.55 35.39 14.00
N GLY A 818 -17.18 34.18 13.56
CA GLY A 818 -17.89 33.45 12.51
C GLY A 818 -19.21 32.81 12.97
N GLY A 819 -19.89 32.08 12.08
CA GLY A 819 -21.23 31.52 12.32
C GLY A 819 -22.39 32.53 12.13
N PRO A 820 -23.66 32.06 12.06
CA PRO A 820 -24.83 32.84 11.61
C PRO A 820 -25.06 34.14 12.43
N LEU A 821 -25.47 35.23 11.75
CA LEU A 821 -25.81 36.51 12.42
C LEU A 821 -27.07 36.37 13.27
N GLU A 822 -27.01 36.80 14.53
CA GLU A 822 -28.15 36.74 15.45
C GLU A 822 -29.15 37.90 15.29
N ASP A 823 -28.79 39.00 14.63
CA ASP A 823 -29.65 40.19 14.46
C ASP A 823 -29.35 40.93 13.15
N THR A 824 -30.30 40.88 12.21
CA THR A 824 -30.24 41.46 10.86
C THR A 824 -31.12 42.71 10.69
N ARG A 825 -31.74 43.21 11.76
CA ARG A 825 -32.61 44.39 11.71
C ARG A 825 -31.83 45.63 11.24
N GLY A 826 -32.37 46.35 10.25
CA GLY A 826 -31.80 47.58 9.69
C GLY A 826 -30.69 47.40 8.65
N ILE A 827 -30.48 46.18 8.12
CA ILE A 827 -29.49 45.89 7.08
C ILE A 827 -30.23 45.42 5.81
N ASP A 828 -30.12 46.20 4.74
CA ASP A 828 -30.58 45.82 3.40
C ASP A 828 -29.42 45.16 2.63
N VAL A 829 -29.64 43.94 2.13
CA VAL A 829 -28.61 43.10 1.51
C VAL A 829 -29.08 42.62 0.15
N ASN A 830 -28.42 43.07 -0.90
CA ASN A 830 -28.67 42.62 -2.27
C ASN A 830 -27.44 41.91 -2.81
N GLY A 831 -27.60 40.75 -3.45
CA GLY A 831 -26.48 39.98 -3.97
C GLY A 831 -26.81 39.27 -5.26
N ARG A 832 -25.81 39.12 -6.12
CA ARG A 832 -25.90 38.41 -7.40
C ARG A 832 -24.69 37.51 -7.63
N GLU A 833 -24.90 36.46 -8.41
CA GLU A 833 -23.78 35.69 -8.97
C GLU A 833 -23.17 36.44 -10.15
N VAL A 834 -21.84 36.42 -10.23
CA VAL A 834 -21.07 37.08 -11.30
C VAL A 834 -20.27 36.05 -12.08
N ARG A 835 -19.98 36.37 -13.35
CA ARG A 835 -19.14 35.51 -14.21
C ARG A 835 -17.77 35.35 -13.56
N ARG A 836 -17.32 34.09 -13.43
CA ARG A 836 -16.05 33.72 -12.79
C ARG A 836 -14.90 34.58 -13.33
N ARG A 837 -14.25 35.33 -12.43
CA ARG A 837 -13.04 36.13 -12.69
C ARG A 837 -12.03 35.95 -11.56
N GLU A 838 -10.77 36.23 -11.80
CA GLU A 838 -9.76 36.28 -10.75
C GLU A 838 -9.90 37.58 -9.94
N GLY A 839 -9.77 37.48 -8.62
CA GLY A 839 -9.77 38.61 -7.69
C GLY A 839 -8.35 39.02 -7.27
N ALA A 840 -8.23 40.15 -6.58
CA ALA A 840 -6.95 40.71 -6.14
C ALA A 840 -6.32 39.94 -4.94
N PHE A 841 -7.17 39.35 -4.13
CA PHE A 841 -6.89 38.55 -2.94
C PHE A 841 -7.67 37.22 -2.96
N VAL A 842 -8.89 37.22 -3.51
CA VAL A 842 -9.73 36.02 -3.68
C VAL A 842 -9.41 35.34 -5.02
N GLY A 843 -8.95 34.08 -4.98
CA GLY A 843 -8.49 33.38 -6.19
C GLY A 843 -9.54 33.27 -7.31
N LYS A 844 -10.82 33.04 -6.97
CA LYS A 844 -11.92 33.01 -7.94
C LYS A 844 -13.16 33.69 -7.37
N VAL A 845 -13.51 34.84 -7.94
CA VAL A 845 -14.73 35.59 -7.58
C VAL A 845 -15.93 35.01 -8.31
N ARG A 846 -16.99 34.70 -7.56
CA ARG A 846 -18.27 34.16 -8.09
C ARG A 846 -19.51 34.90 -7.62
N THR A 847 -19.41 35.68 -6.55
CA THR A 847 -20.53 36.41 -5.96
C THR A 847 -20.17 37.87 -5.75
N GLU A 848 -21.15 38.75 -5.92
CA GLU A 848 -21.06 40.16 -5.59
C GLU A 848 -22.25 40.52 -4.69
N VAL A 849 -21.98 41.13 -3.54
CA VAL A 849 -23.01 41.51 -2.56
C VAL A 849 -22.83 42.96 -2.17
N THR A 850 -23.92 43.72 -2.29
CA THR A 850 -24.03 45.10 -1.82
C THR A 850 -24.88 45.13 -0.56
N VAL A 851 -24.31 45.67 0.51
CA VAL A 851 -24.98 45.83 1.81
C VAL A 851 -25.15 47.31 2.12
N ARG A 852 -26.35 47.69 2.54
CA ARG A 852 -26.68 49.02 3.06
C ARG A 852 -27.14 48.90 4.51
N ASP A 853 -26.48 49.62 5.40
CA ASP A 853 -26.92 49.79 6.79
C ASP A 853 -27.81 51.04 6.88
N GLU A 854 -29.09 50.84 7.16
CA GLU A 854 -30.10 51.90 7.25
C GLU A 854 -29.88 52.82 8.45
N THR A 855 -29.16 52.35 9.48
CA THR A 855 -28.89 53.09 10.71
C THR A 855 -27.72 54.07 10.54
N SER A 856 -26.69 53.65 9.78
CA SER A 856 -25.48 54.46 9.54
C SER A 856 -25.42 55.11 8.16
N GLY A 857 -26.33 54.76 7.24
CA GLY A 857 -26.37 55.23 5.85
C GLY A 857 -25.24 54.69 4.97
N ARG A 858 -24.46 53.72 5.45
CA ARG A 858 -23.28 53.20 4.74
C ARG A 858 -23.65 52.15 3.72
N VAL A 859 -23.04 52.23 2.55
CA VAL A 859 -23.17 51.24 1.47
C VAL A 859 -21.80 50.63 1.20
N MET A 860 -21.74 49.31 1.07
CA MET A 860 -20.52 48.57 0.78
C MET A 860 -20.79 47.44 -0.21
N THR A 861 -19.95 47.34 -1.24
CA THR A 861 -19.97 46.23 -2.19
C THR A 861 -18.77 45.34 -1.92
N LEU A 862 -19.01 44.05 -1.71
CA LEU A 862 -17.98 43.04 -1.58
C LEU A 862 -18.10 42.01 -2.71
N THR A 863 -16.97 41.58 -3.24
CA THR A 863 -16.88 40.43 -4.15
C THR A 863 -16.22 39.26 -3.45
N GLY A 864 -16.71 38.04 -3.68
CA GLY A 864 -16.27 36.87 -2.91
C GLY A 864 -16.27 35.57 -3.69
N GLY A 865 -15.58 34.59 -3.10
CA GLY A 865 -15.41 33.23 -3.63
C GLY A 865 -16.35 32.20 -3.01
N VAL A 866 -17.25 32.62 -2.12
CA VAL A 866 -18.18 31.75 -1.36
C VAL A 866 -19.59 31.75 -1.96
N GLU A 867 -20.49 30.90 -1.46
CA GLU A 867 -21.88 30.83 -1.95
C GLU A 867 -22.63 32.13 -1.65
N LEU A 868 -23.67 32.46 -2.43
CA LEU A 868 -24.36 33.74 -2.33
C LEU A 868 -24.89 34.05 -0.92
N GLU A 869 -25.55 33.08 -0.26
CA GLU A 869 -26.09 33.26 1.09
C GLU A 869 -25.00 33.41 2.16
N GLU A 870 -23.90 32.68 2.00
CA GLU A 870 -22.74 32.81 2.88
C GLU A 870 -22.09 34.19 2.72
N MET A 871 -21.98 34.68 1.48
CA MET A 871 -21.46 35.99 1.14
C MET A 871 -22.32 37.12 1.73
N LYS A 872 -23.65 36.99 1.69
CA LYS A 872 -24.59 37.91 2.35
C LYS A 872 -24.35 37.98 3.86
N GLY A 873 -24.13 36.84 4.50
CA GLY A 873 -23.79 36.76 5.92
C GLY A 873 -22.48 37.47 6.25
N ILE A 874 -21.41 37.21 5.48
CA ILE A 874 -20.10 37.86 5.68
C ILE A 874 -20.22 39.38 5.49
N ALA A 875 -20.83 39.83 4.40
CA ALA A 875 -20.97 41.25 4.10
C ALA A 875 -21.78 42.00 5.18
N SER A 876 -22.85 41.39 5.69
CA SER A 876 -23.66 41.96 6.78
C SER A 876 -22.85 42.14 8.08
N ARG A 877 -22.01 41.17 8.46
CA ARG A 877 -21.12 41.29 9.64
C ARG A 877 -20.11 42.42 9.48
N VAL A 878 -19.48 42.48 8.31
CA VAL A 878 -18.44 43.47 8.00
C VAL A 878 -19.02 44.89 8.01
N VAL A 879 -20.25 45.11 7.52
CA VAL A 879 -20.90 46.44 7.59
C VAL A 879 -21.31 46.78 9.02
N LYS A 880 -22.02 45.87 9.74
CA LYS A 880 -22.49 46.12 11.12
C LYS A 880 -21.33 46.44 12.07
N GLY A 881 -20.20 45.78 11.91
CA GLY A 881 -19.00 45.99 12.72
C GLY A 881 -18.28 47.33 12.50
N GLN A 882 -18.70 48.16 11.52
CA GLN A 882 -18.13 49.49 11.31
C GLN A 882 -18.79 50.58 12.18
N GLY A 883 -19.95 50.32 12.80
CA GLY A 883 -20.77 51.34 13.49
C GLY A 883 -20.18 51.93 14.78
N GLY A 884 -19.19 51.27 15.40
CA GLY A 884 -18.48 51.82 16.55
C GLY A 884 -17.53 52.95 16.14
N ARG A 885 -17.43 54.04 16.93
CA ARG A 885 -16.27 54.94 16.88
C ARG A 885 -15.04 54.03 16.98
N VAL A 886 -14.30 53.87 15.89
CA VAL A 886 -13.00 53.18 15.90
C VAL A 886 -12.23 53.84 17.03
N SER A 887 -11.92 53.10 18.10
CA SER A 887 -11.01 53.63 19.10
C SER A 887 -9.77 54.08 18.33
N ALA A 888 -9.37 55.34 18.48
CA ALA A 888 -8.16 55.86 17.85
C ALA A 888 -6.89 55.15 18.36
N ASP A 889 -7.05 54.19 19.27
CA ASP A 889 -6.00 53.35 19.82
C ASP A 889 -5.32 52.54 18.72
N GLU A 890 -4.04 52.82 18.56
CA GLU A 890 -3.14 52.10 17.69
C GLU A 890 -2.95 50.69 18.26
N ALA A 891 -3.42 49.70 17.51
CA ALA A 891 -3.25 48.30 17.88
C ALA A 891 -1.79 47.90 17.78
N ARG A 892 -1.10 48.32 16.71
CA ARG A 892 0.32 48.03 16.51
C ARG A 892 1.05 49.10 15.70
N ARG A 893 2.31 49.34 16.07
CA ARG A 893 3.29 50.15 15.34
C ARG A 893 4.39 49.26 14.80
N TYR A 894 4.62 49.30 13.49
CA TYR A 894 5.66 48.55 12.80
C TYR A 894 6.74 49.52 12.32
N HIS A 895 7.84 49.62 13.06
CA HIS A 895 9.01 50.41 12.66
C HIS A 895 9.88 49.56 11.72
N VAL A 896 10.05 50.00 10.47
CA VAL A 896 10.84 49.33 9.45
C VAL A 896 12.07 50.20 9.15
N GLY A 897 13.28 49.62 9.18
CA GLY A 897 14.55 50.34 8.96
C GLY A 897 15.67 49.96 9.95
N ARG A 898 16.62 50.89 10.21
CA ARG A 898 17.81 50.63 11.06
C ARG A 898 17.51 50.28 12.52
N SER A 899 16.33 50.66 13.03
CA SER A 899 15.85 50.35 14.39
C SER A 899 14.52 49.61 14.34
N ALA A 900 14.47 48.52 13.58
CA ALA A 900 13.23 47.78 13.33
C ALA A 900 12.65 47.17 14.62
N ARG A 901 11.38 47.45 14.90
CA ARG A 901 10.62 46.88 16.03
C ARG A 901 9.12 46.96 15.80
N VAL A 902 8.37 46.07 16.44
CA VAL A 902 6.91 46.11 16.53
C VAL A 902 6.50 46.35 17.97
N GLU A 903 5.58 47.28 18.20
CA GLU A 903 5.06 47.63 19.53
C GLU A 903 3.52 47.65 19.51
N ASP A 904 2.88 47.16 20.57
CA ASP A 904 1.45 47.32 20.85
C ASP A 904 1.30 48.31 22.02
N PRO A 905 0.91 49.58 21.75
CA PRO A 905 0.70 50.59 22.77
C PRO A 905 -0.35 50.25 23.84
N ARG A 906 -1.31 49.37 23.53
CA ARG A 906 -2.43 49.05 24.43
C ARG A 906 -2.02 48.06 25.51
N THR A 907 -1.03 47.22 25.22
CA THR A 907 -0.55 46.16 26.11
C THR A 907 0.89 46.40 26.58
N GLY A 908 1.62 47.32 25.94
CA GLY A 908 3.05 47.57 26.19
C GLY A 908 3.96 46.48 25.63
N ALA A 909 3.41 45.49 24.92
CA ALA A 909 4.19 44.40 24.33
C ALA A 909 4.99 44.90 23.12
N GLY A 910 6.21 44.40 22.96
CA GLY A 910 7.03 44.76 21.80
C GLY A 910 8.14 43.75 21.51
N THR A 911 8.59 43.72 20.25
CA THR A 911 9.67 42.85 19.78
C THR A 911 10.52 43.52 18.69
N PRO A 912 11.86 43.38 18.70
CA PRO A 912 12.71 43.84 17.60
C PRO A 912 12.63 42.95 16.35
N ARG A 913 11.94 41.78 16.42
CA ARG A 913 11.89 40.79 15.34
C ARG A 913 10.75 41.05 14.35
N VAL A 914 10.79 42.20 13.66
CA VAL A 914 9.73 42.59 12.72
C VAL A 914 9.48 41.54 11.65
N LYS A 915 10.53 40.91 11.11
CA LYS A 915 10.40 39.87 10.06
C LYS A 915 9.63 38.64 10.54
N ASP A 916 9.79 38.25 11.80
CA ASP A 916 9.12 37.07 12.33
C ASP A 916 7.65 37.36 12.66
N VAL A 917 7.37 38.58 13.14
CA VAL A 917 6.00 39.11 13.29
C VAL A 917 5.30 39.12 11.94
N MET A 918 5.92 39.66 10.89
CA MET A 918 5.33 39.70 9.54
C MET A 918 5.13 38.31 8.90
N ARG A 919 5.85 37.29 9.37
CA ARG A 919 5.58 35.89 8.99
C ARG A 919 4.40 35.30 9.79
N GLY A 920 3.86 36.01 10.78
CA GLY A 920 2.77 35.58 11.69
C GLY A 920 3.17 35.23 13.13
N GLU A 921 4.30 35.69 13.68
CA GLU A 921 4.72 35.37 15.08
C GLU A 921 4.04 36.35 16.04
N LEU A 922 2.74 36.14 16.27
CA LEU A 922 1.88 37.09 16.97
C LEU A 922 1.67 36.77 18.47
N ASP A 923 2.15 35.62 18.92
CA ASP A 923 1.86 35.08 20.26
C ASP A 923 2.22 36.02 21.41
N VAL A 924 3.28 36.82 21.27
CA VAL A 924 3.69 37.81 22.28
C VAL A 924 2.62 38.89 22.49
N PHE A 925 2.00 39.36 21.40
CA PHE A 925 0.96 40.39 21.45
C PHE A 925 -0.39 39.81 21.88
N ILE A 926 -0.74 38.65 21.32
CA ILE A 926 -1.98 37.94 21.64
C ILE A 926 -2.02 37.60 23.14
N ALA A 927 -0.94 37.03 23.68
CA ALA A 927 -0.88 36.69 25.10
C ALA A 927 -0.94 37.92 26.01
N ALA A 928 -0.27 39.02 25.63
CA ALA A 928 -0.29 40.27 26.40
C ALA A 928 -1.68 40.90 26.42
N TRP A 929 -2.44 40.79 25.33
CA TRP A 929 -3.83 41.23 25.26
C TRP A 929 -4.74 40.38 26.14
N ILE A 930 -4.67 39.05 26.02
CA ILE A 930 -5.53 38.12 26.75
C ILE A 930 -5.26 38.17 28.26
N SER A 931 -4.00 38.38 28.66
CA SER A 931 -3.60 38.45 30.07
C SER A 931 -3.93 39.79 30.75
N ARG A 932 -4.51 40.75 30.02
CA ARG A 932 -4.84 42.08 30.55
C ARG A 932 -6.04 41.97 31.50
N PRO A 933 -5.99 42.58 32.70
CA PRO A 933 -7.18 42.68 33.55
C PRO A 933 -8.27 43.49 32.83
N PRO A 934 -9.56 43.14 33.00
CA PRO A 934 -10.65 43.91 32.41
C PRO A 934 -10.56 45.37 32.85
N PRO A 935 -10.91 46.34 31.99
CA PRO A 935 -10.81 47.75 32.34
C PRO A 935 -11.63 48.00 33.62
N THR A 936 -10.98 48.51 34.66
CA THR A 936 -11.66 49.00 35.85
C THR A 936 -12.58 50.13 35.40
N SER A 937 -13.89 49.95 35.58
CA SER A 937 -14.87 51.01 35.39
C SER A 937 -14.49 52.18 36.30
N GLY A 938 -13.91 53.22 35.70
CA GLY A 938 -13.53 54.43 36.38
C GLY A 938 -14.75 55.04 37.07
N SER A 939 -14.62 55.22 38.38
CA SER A 939 -15.49 56.09 39.16
C SER A 939 -15.58 57.45 38.50
N SER A 940 -16.78 57.82 38.07
CA SER A 940 -17.22 59.21 38.04
C SER A 940 -16.89 59.83 39.39
N THR A 941 -15.85 60.65 39.44
CA THR A 941 -15.69 61.66 40.49
C THR A 941 -15.66 63.00 39.79
N ALA A 942 -16.65 63.82 40.15
CA ALA A 942 -16.79 65.18 39.72
C ALA A 942 -15.55 66.00 40.10
N ASN A 943 -15.05 66.77 39.15
CA ASN A 943 -14.63 68.15 39.33
C ASN A 943 -14.70 68.87 37.99
#